data_AF-A0A9D4GSB1-F1
#
_entry.id   AF-A0A9D4GSB1-F1
#
_cell.length_a   1.000
_cell.length_b   1.000
_cell.length_c   1.000
_cell.angle_alpha   90.00
_cell.angle_beta   90.00
_cell.angle_gamma   90.00
#
_symmetry.space_group_name_H-M   'P 1'
#
loop_
_entity.id
_entity.type
_entity.pdbx_description
1 polymer ?
#
loop_
_entity_poly.entity_id
_entity_poly.type
_entity_poly.pdbx_seq_one_letter_code
_entity_poly.pdbx_strand_id
1 'polypeptide(L)'
;MASNTPDGASGEGHVHNYQALKKILRLAEEIYPLVEPGRKELEYMIEEQSKCTTLIKELQNGKETLKEKLKDLELVSVSKEEHTQLKSKYQQLASEAKRQITKQKQRLIYLGNLSTGAEQQVELLQQEVSEAMSREEQLHRLLEQKEEELVKAKRVTEEIRLNGINITNTSWNKRRGFDDLAEATNREAELNMQVTKLRKRLTDVENELNETKTRLSRTMGDKLTDNNPAITDLSDKNRPVKLAERYSELYDNEWTDSFEIIHKVYRDERNTVAQLLKILMDVAEFCRTESQKQFKKMRAAIAGENTGDTPLPKPVEKQLRDCRKVMAEKAGYTLYEMYEAKLRQSTSSVAREALIVPGYLKEAFTLCWQMCVQDPPVVFDEPPKHGDTLKSELYKSYTRGGACVDFLVWPALYQPLGNHCLVFQVDKSGLRNQTLLKPSQTADYIVTGTWSANAATEAQKYGKVNYVLPKTKTYTNQSEWKLSTDASYVYYCDSETIHASRKKAFANSVDPDETPHDAASHQGLRCLLKEISFGLIFAGAQKNIGCAGCTVVIIREDLIGQALPSTPSVFCYTTQSANNSLFNTPPTYSIYIMGLVSSWKLEHGGVEGMEENSRKKSDLIYDVMDNSSGFFVGPINKNCRSRTNVTFRIGSREGCDVLEKKFLDMASKCGMKELKGHRSVGGIRASLYNAVTAEETKVLADFMKDFFETHRN
;
A
#
# COMPACT_ATOMS: atom_id res chain seq x y z
N MET A 1 59.23 -19.32 -16.38
CA MET A 1 58.47 -20.07 -17.39
C MET A 1 57.24 -20.66 -16.71
N ALA A 2 56.07 -20.51 -17.34
CA ALA A 2 54.82 -21.29 -17.20
C ALA A 2 54.16 -21.35 -15.79
N SER A 3 53.06 -20.63 -15.54
CA SER A 3 51.64 -20.96 -15.82
C SER A 3 50.94 -21.67 -14.65
N ASN A 4 50.10 -20.96 -13.91
CA ASN A 4 49.15 -21.53 -12.94
C ASN A 4 47.72 -21.31 -13.45
N THR A 5 47.05 -22.41 -13.79
CA THR A 5 45.58 -22.56 -13.84
C THR A 5 45.17 -23.50 -12.71
N PRO A 6 44.08 -23.23 -11.97
CA PRO A 6 43.53 -24.16 -10.99
C PRO A 6 42.42 -25.03 -11.61
N ASP A 7 42.45 -26.32 -11.30
CA ASP A 7 41.33 -27.24 -11.53
C ASP A 7 41.20 -28.16 -10.31
N GLY A 8 39.99 -28.31 -9.77
CA GLY A 8 39.67 -29.33 -8.75
C GLY A 8 38.89 -28.83 -7.53
N ALA A 9 37.58 -28.59 -7.68
CA ALA A 9 36.63 -28.66 -6.55
C ALA A 9 35.44 -29.55 -6.95
N SER A 10 35.34 -30.69 -6.28
CA SER A 10 34.42 -31.80 -6.52
C SER A 10 33.06 -31.65 -5.81
N GLY A 11 31.97 -31.63 -6.58
CA GLY A 11 30.93 -32.67 -6.62
C GLY A 11 30.06 -33.05 -5.39
N GLU A 12 30.37 -32.71 -4.15
CA GLU A 12 29.66 -33.32 -2.99
C GLU A 12 28.50 -32.50 -2.38
N GLY A 13 28.33 -31.22 -2.76
CA GLY A 13 27.31 -30.35 -2.16
C GLY A 13 25.86 -30.55 -2.64
N HIS A 14 25.63 -31.20 -3.79
CA HIS A 14 24.30 -31.20 -4.44
C HIS A 14 23.41 -32.41 -4.11
N VAL A 15 23.96 -33.50 -3.60
CA VAL A 15 23.19 -34.73 -3.30
C VAL A 15 22.44 -34.62 -1.96
N HIS A 16 22.94 -33.80 -1.02
CA HIS A 16 22.33 -33.63 0.30
C HIS A 16 20.99 -32.86 0.29
N ASN A 17 20.77 -31.93 -0.64
CA ASN A 17 19.52 -31.15 -0.71
C ASN A 17 18.32 -31.95 -1.25
N TYR A 18 18.54 -32.92 -2.14
CA TYR A 18 17.46 -33.77 -2.69
C TYR A 18 16.95 -34.81 -1.68
N GLN A 19 17.84 -35.37 -0.85
CA GLN A 19 17.43 -36.30 0.21
C GLN A 19 16.70 -35.58 1.36
N ALA A 20 17.08 -34.34 1.70
CA ALA A 20 16.40 -33.54 2.70
C ALA A 20 14.95 -33.22 2.31
N LEU A 21 14.72 -32.80 1.07
CA LEU A 21 13.37 -32.55 0.52
C LEU A 21 12.50 -33.82 0.48
N LYS A 22 13.07 -34.98 0.11
CA LYS A 22 12.38 -36.28 0.16
C LYS A 22 12.00 -36.72 1.58
N LYS A 23 12.82 -36.38 2.57
CA LYS A 23 12.58 -36.70 3.99
C LYS A 23 11.47 -35.82 4.58
N ILE A 24 11.43 -34.54 4.20
CA ILE A 24 10.35 -33.59 4.51
C ILE A 24 9.01 -34.06 3.89
N LEU A 25 9.04 -34.58 2.65
CA LEU A 25 7.88 -35.15 1.97
C LEU A 25 7.33 -36.41 2.67
N ARG A 26 8.18 -37.37 3.07
CA ARG A 26 7.74 -38.56 3.82
C ARG A 26 7.17 -38.25 5.21
N LEU A 27 7.71 -37.24 5.90
CA LEU A 27 7.19 -36.80 7.20
C LEU A 27 5.87 -36.02 7.06
N ALA A 28 5.63 -35.35 5.93
CA ALA A 28 4.34 -34.77 5.59
C ALA A 28 3.29 -35.86 5.24
N GLU A 29 3.71 -36.99 4.65
CA GLU A 29 2.87 -38.17 4.36
C GLU A 29 2.42 -38.91 5.64
N GLU A 30 3.25 -38.97 6.69
CA GLU A 30 2.93 -39.69 7.95
C GLU A 30 2.01 -38.92 8.92
N ILE A 31 1.87 -37.60 8.77
CA ILE A 31 1.12 -36.75 9.72
C ILE A 31 -0.32 -36.45 9.27
N TYR A 32 -0.71 -36.79 8.04
CA TYR A 32 -1.84 -36.12 7.37
C TYR A 32 -2.88 -37.07 6.73
N PRO A 33 -3.73 -37.78 7.48
CA PRO A 33 -4.97 -38.26 6.89
C PRO A 33 -5.96 -37.09 6.79
N LEU A 34 -6.35 -36.77 5.54
CA LEU A 34 -7.58 -36.05 5.10
C LEU A 34 -7.52 -34.53 4.87
N VAL A 35 -7.01 -34.05 3.72
CA VAL A 35 -7.60 -32.94 2.92
C VAL A 35 -7.14 -33.03 1.44
N GLU A 36 -8.05 -33.38 0.53
CA GLU A 36 -7.80 -33.71 -0.91
C GLU A 36 -7.46 -32.56 -1.89
N PRO A 37 -7.77 -31.26 -1.68
CA PRO A 37 -7.49 -30.22 -2.68
C PRO A 37 -6.01 -29.84 -2.86
N GLY A 38 -5.18 -29.90 -1.81
CA GLY A 38 -3.74 -29.65 -1.92
C GLY A 38 -2.98 -30.80 -2.59
N ARG A 39 -3.60 -31.98 -2.65
CA ARG A 39 -3.09 -33.15 -3.34
C ARG A 39 -3.10 -32.95 -4.86
N LYS A 40 -4.12 -32.32 -5.45
CA LYS A 40 -4.21 -32.13 -6.91
C LYS A 40 -3.20 -31.14 -7.48
N GLU A 41 -2.91 -30.03 -6.78
CA GLU A 41 -1.89 -29.07 -7.20
C GLU A 41 -0.47 -29.62 -7.04
N LEU A 42 -0.22 -30.39 -5.98
CA LEU A 42 1.08 -31.03 -5.75
C LEU A 42 1.28 -32.27 -6.63
N GLU A 43 0.23 -33.08 -6.86
CA GLU A 43 0.23 -34.18 -7.84
C GLU A 43 0.45 -33.64 -9.25
N TYR A 44 -0.15 -32.50 -9.63
CA TYR A 44 0.12 -31.83 -10.91
C TYR A 44 1.60 -31.41 -11.03
N MET A 45 2.19 -30.84 -9.97
CA MET A 45 3.61 -30.47 -9.96
C MET A 45 4.54 -31.69 -9.99
N ILE A 46 4.20 -32.78 -9.30
CA ILE A 46 4.93 -34.05 -9.31
C ILE A 46 4.78 -34.76 -10.67
N GLU A 47 3.60 -34.72 -11.28
CA GLU A 47 3.34 -35.30 -12.59
C GLU A 47 4.12 -34.56 -13.69
N GLU A 48 4.22 -33.23 -13.63
CA GLU A 48 5.03 -32.42 -14.54
C GLU A 48 6.54 -32.63 -14.34
N GLN A 49 7.01 -32.83 -13.10
CA GLN A 49 8.42 -33.12 -12.82
C GLN A 49 8.79 -34.59 -13.15
N SER A 50 7.85 -35.53 -12.98
CA SER A 50 7.96 -36.92 -13.40
C SER A 50 7.99 -37.02 -14.93
N LYS A 51 7.13 -36.27 -15.64
CA LYS A 51 7.18 -36.11 -17.11
C LYS A 51 8.52 -35.58 -17.58
N CYS A 52 9.12 -34.61 -16.88
CA CYS A 52 10.47 -34.11 -17.19
C CYS A 52 11.56 -35.16 -16.97
N THR A 53 11.47 -35.96 -15.90
CA THR A 53 12.45 -37.01 -15.58
C THR A 53 12.33 -38.20 -16.54
N THR A 54 11.11 -38.55 -16.94
CA THR A 54 10.80 -39.55 -17.96
C THR A 54 11.26 -39.09 -19.33
N LEU A 55 11.02 -37.83 -19.73
CA LEU A 55 11.56 -37.27 -20.98
C LEU A 55 13.10 -37.28 -20.99
N ILE A 56 13.76 -36.97 -19.86
CA ILE A 56 15.23 -37.00 -19.78
C ILE A 56 15.76 -38.43 -19.93
N LYS A 57 15.10 -39.43 -19.32
CA LYS A 57 15.46 -40.84 -19.49
C LYS A 57 15.16 -41.37 -20.89
N GLU A 58 14.04 -40.99 -21.49
CA GLU A 58 13.68 -41.34 -22.88
C GLU A 58 14.62 -40.70 -23.90
N LEU A 59 15.08 -39.47 -23.65
CA LEU A 59 16.08 -38.79 -24.47
C LEU A 59 17.49 -39.37 -24.29
N GLN A 60 17.85 -39.82 -23.07
CA GLN A 60 19.12 -40.52 -22.82
C GLN A 60 19.15 -41.91 -23.45
N ASN A 61 18.06 -42.68 -23.33
CA ASN A 61 17.92 -43.97 -24.00
C ASN A 61 17.87 -43.80 -25.52
N GLY A 62 17.08 -42.86 -26.04
CA GLY A 62 17.00 -42.57 -27.47
C GLY A 62 18.32 -42.11 -28.08
N LYS A 63 19.14 -41.37 -27.31
CA LYS A 63 20.49 -40.95 -27.71
C LYS A 63 21.46 -42.13 -27.81
N GLU A 64 21.44 -43.07 -26.86
CA GLU A 64 22.30 -44.26 -26.91
C GLU A 64 21.83 -45.26 -27.99
N THR A 65 20.51 -45.48 -28.13
CA THR A 65 19.96 -46.34 -29.20
C THR A 65 20.22 -45.79 -30.61
N LEU A 66 20.20 -44.46 -30.81
CA LEU A 66 20.56 -43.84 -32.08
C LEU A 66 22.07 -43.86 -32.34
N LYS A 67 22.90 -43.78 -31.30
CA LYS A 67 24.35 -43.93 -31.39
C LYS A 67 24.74 -45.35 -31.81
N GLU A 68 24.12 -46.36 -31.22
CA GLU A 68 24.33 -47.76 -31.59
C GLU A 68 23.88 -48.03 -33.04
N LYS A 69 22.69 -47.56 -33.43
CA LYS A 69 22.23 -47.66 -34.82
C LYS A 69 23.11 -46.92 -35.83
N LEU A 70 23.72 -45.80 -35.45
CA LEU A 70 24.67 -45.08 -36.31
C LEU A 70 25.97 -45.86 -36.49
N LYS A 71 26.40 -46.58 -35.45
CA LYS A 71 27.59 -47.44 -35.45
C LYS A 71 27.39 -48.72 -36.26
N ASP A 72 26.17 -49.27 -36.23
CA ASP A 72 25.78 -50.44 -37.05
C ASP A 72 25.62 -50.07 -38.54
N LEU A 73 25.21 -48.84 -38.85
CA LEU A 73 25.08 -48.34 -40.23
C LEU A 73 26.42 -47.98 -40.90
N GLU A 74 27.50 -47.79 -40.14
CA GLU A 74 28.86 -47.62 -40.69
C GLU A 74 29.47 -48.95 -41.18
N LEU A 75 28.84 -50.09 -40.88
CA LEU A 75 29.31 -51.44 -41.24
C LEU A 75 28.45 -52.16 -42.31
N VAL A 76 27.40 -51.51 -42.83
CA VAL A 76 26.52 -52.09 -43.85
C VAL A 76 26.38 -51.13 -45.02
N SER A 77 26.51 -51.65 -46.25
CA SER A 77 26.33 -50.92 -47.50
C SER A 77 24.89 -50.41 -47.64
N VAL A 78 24.59 -49.27 -47.03
CA VAL A 78 23.29 -48.59 -47.10
C VAL A 78 23.40 -47.37 -48.02
N SER A 79 22.34 -47.09 -48.79
CA SER A 79 22.34 -46.06 -49.82
C SER A 79 22.64 -44.68 -49.23
N LYS A 80 23.40 -43.84 -49.97
CA LYS A 80 23.79 -42.49 -49.54
C LYS A 80 22.60 -41.60 -49.16
N GLU A 81 21.40 -41.88 -49.65
CA GLU A 81 20.17 -41.11 -49.37
C GLU A 81 19.63 -41.34 -47.96
N GLU A 82 19.58 -42.58 -47.48
CA GLU A 82 19.10 -42.87 -46.12
C GLU A 82 20.07 -42.34 -45.05
N HIS A 83 21.38 -42.43 -45.30
CA HIS A 83 22.40 -41.86 -44.42
C HIS A 83 22.31 -40.33 -44.36
N THR A 84 21.98 -39.68 -45.48
CA THR A 84 21.82 -38.21 -45.53
C THR A 84 20.54 -37.75 -44.83
N GLN A 85 19.43 -38.49 -44.95
CA GLN A 85 18.18 -38.22 -44.23
C GLN A 85 18.32 -38.43 -42.71
N LEU A 86 18.96 -39.51 -42.26
CA LEU A 86 19.20 -39.74 -40.84
C LEU A 86 20.14 -38.68 -40.24
N LYS A 87 21.19 -38.27 -40.98
CA LYS A 87 22.12 -37.23 -40.54
C LYS A 87 21.45 -35.86 -40.42
N SER A 88 20.56 -35.52 -41.36
CA SER A 88 19.73 -34.31 -41.31
C SER A 88 18.79 -34.32 -40.09
N LYS A 89 18.09 -35.44 -39.87
CA LYS A 89 17.16 -35.60 -38.73
C LYS A 89 17.90 -35.58 -37.38
N TYR A 90 19.09 -36.18 -37.31
CA TYR A 90 19.97 -36.11 -36.14
C TYR A 90 20.46 -34.68 -35.86
N GLN A 91 20.88 -33.94 -36.89
CA GLN A 91 21.33 -32.55 -36.75
C GLN A 91 20.19 -31.62 -36.31
N GLN A 92 18.98 -31.84 -36.84
CA GLN A 92 17.79 -31.08 -36.46
C GLN A 92 17.40 -31.34 -34.99
N LEU A 93 17.37 -32.61 -34.57
CA LEU A 93 17.13 -33.01 -33.17
C LEU A 93 18.23 -32.52 -32.23
N ALA A 94 19.50 -32.56 -32.65
CA ALA A 94 20.62 -32.04 -31.85
C ALA A 94 20.55 -30.52 -31.69
N SER A 95 20.10 -29.79 -32.72
CA SER A 95 19.92 -28.34 -32.67
C SER A 95 18.76 -27.92 -31.74
N GLU A 96 17.63 -28.64 -31.80
CA GLU A 96 16.48 -28.42 -30.92
C GLU A 96 16.84 -28.79 -29.47
N ALA A 97 17.54 -29.90 -29.26
CA ALA A 97 18.04 -30.30 -27.94
C ALA A 97 19.06 -29.29 -27.39
N LYS A 98 19.97 -28.75 -28.21
CA LYS A 98 20.91 -27.71 -27.78
C LYS A 98 20.18 -26.41 -27.42
N ARG A 99 19.11 -26.05 -28.14
CA ARG A 99 18.25 -24.90 -27.83
C ARG A 99 17.49 -25.10 -26.52
N GLN A 100 16.92 -26.29 -26.28
CA GLN A 100 16.22 -26.62 -25.04
C GLN A 100 17.17 -26.74 -23.85
N ILE A 101 18.35 -27.34 -24.02
CA ILE A 101 19.41 -27.39 -22.99
C ILE A 101 19.92 -25.98 -22.70
N THR A 102 20.07 -25.10 -23.69
CA THR A 102 20.46 -23.69 -23.44
C THR A 102 19.38 -22.95 -22.68
N LYS A 103 18.10 -23.16 -23.02
CA LYS A 103 16.95 -22.58 -22.31
C LYS A 103 16.83 -23.11 -20.87
N GLN A 104 17.09 -24.39 -20.64
CA GLN A 104 17.09 -25.01 -19.32
C GLN A 104 18.38 -24.72 -18.52
N LYS A 105 19.53 -24.52 -19.19
CA LYS A 105 20.78 -24.06 -18.56
C LYS A 105 20.65 -22.60 -18.15
N GLN A 106 20.01 -21.75 -18.94
CA GLN A 106 19.62 -20.39 -18.53
C GLN A 106 18.62 -20.42 -17.36
N ARG A 107 17.68 -21.38 -17.35
CA ARG A 107 16.74 -21.58 -16.23
C ARG A 107 17.41 -22.18 -14.98
N LEU A 108 18.45 -23.01 -15.13
CA LEU A 108 19.26 -23.57 -14.05
C LEU A 108 20.35 -22.61 -13.57
N ILE A 109 20.82 -21.68 -14.41
CA ILE A 109 21.63 -20.52 -14.01
C ILE A 109 20.72 -19.55 -13.23
N TYR A 110 19.49 -19.34 -13.70
CA TYR A 110 18.45 -18.60 -12.97
C TYR A 110 18.07 -19.24 -11.62
N LEU A 111 18.04 -20.58 -11.54
CA LEU A 111 17.74 -21.31 -10.30
C LEU A 111 18.97 -21.62 -9.43
N GLY A 112 20.16 -21.66 -10.01
CA GLY A 112 21.45 -21.90 -9.33
C GLY A 112 22.08 -20.62 -8.78
N ASN A 113 21.74 -19.47 -9.36
CA ASN A 113 22.09 -18.15 -8.78
C ASN A 113 21.29 -17.82 -7.50
N LEU A 114 20.34 -18.67 -7.08
CA LEU A 114 19.68 -18.58 -5.77
C LEU A 114 20.57 -19.03 -4.58
N SER A 115 21.80 -19.52 -4.81
CA SER A 115 22.71 -19.95 -3.74
C SER A 115 23.99 -19.11 -3.56
N THR A 116 24.13 -17.97 -4.24
CA THR A 116 25.27 -17.05 -4.05
C THR A 116 24.90 -15.62 -4.46
N GLY A 117 24.80 -14.72 -3.47
CA GLY A 117 24.83 -13.26 -3.67
C GLY A 117 23.50 -12.60 -4.02
N ALA A 118 22.62 -12.38 -3.04
CA ALA A 118 21.45 -11.50 -3.19
C ALA A 118 21.83 -10.05 -3.62
N GLU A 119 23.08 -9.64 -3.40
CA GLU A 119 23.64 -8.36 -3.88
C GLU A 119 23.91 -8.39 -5.38
N GLN A 120 24.52 -9.46 -5.90
CA GLN A 120 24.75 -9.65 -7.33
C GLN A 120 23.43 -9.78 -8.11
N GLN A 121 22.38 -10.36 -7.53
CA GLN A 121 21.07 -10.49 -8.18
C GLN A 121 20.34 -9.14 -8.32
N VAL A 122 20.44 -8.27 -7.31
CA VAL A 122 19.89 -6.91 -7.39
C VAL A 122 20.70 -6.07 -8.39
N GLU A 123 22.02 -6.20 -8.38
CA GLU A 123 22.92 -5.52 -9.32
C GLU A 123 22.70 -5.98 -10.77
N LEU A 124 22.51 -7.28 -11.00
CA LEU A 124 22.13 -7.86 -12.30
C LEU A 124 20.76 -7.38 -12.78
N LEU A 125 19.74 -7.36 -11.91
CA LEU A 125 18.42 -6.85 -12.27
C LEU A 125 18.44 -5.32 -12.53
N GLN A 126 19.25 -4.57 -11.79
CA GLN A 126 19.49 -3.15 -12.05
C GLN A 126 20.19 -2.93 -13.39
N GLN A 127 21.16 -3.78 -13.73
CA GLN A 127 21.84 -3.76 -15.02
C GLN A 127 20.88 -4.12 -16.17
N GLU A 128 20.06 -5.17 -16.02
CA GLU A 128 19.03 -5.57 -17.00
C GLU A 128 18.01 -4.44 -17.24
N VAL A 129 17.55 -3.76 -16.18
CA VAL A 129 16.66 -2.58 -16.29
C VAL A 129 17.36 -1.44 -17.03
N SER A 130 18.63 -1.16 -16.71
CA SER A 130 19.41 -0.10 -17.37
C SER A 130 19.63 -0.39 -18.86
N GLU A 131 19.92 -1.64 -19.22
CA GLU A 131 20.10 -2.05 -20.61
C GLU A 131 18.78 -2.00 -21.40
N ALA A 132 17.67 -2.45 -20.80
CA ALA A 132 16.35 -2.38 -21.42
C ALA A 132 15.90 -0.93 -21.65
N MET A 133 16.13 -0.03 -20.69
CA MET A 133 15.89 1.41 -20.86
C MET A 133 16.72 2.01 -22.00
N SER A 134 18.00 1.62 -22.12
CA SER A 134 18.84 2.09 -23.22
C SER A 134 18.34 1.59 -24.59
N ARG A 135 17.83 0.37 -24.68
CA ARG A 135 17.25 -0.20 -25.91
C ARG A 135 15.92 0.48 -26.27
N GLU A 136 15.07 0.74 -25.28
CA GLU A 136 13.81 1.50 -25.42
C GLU A 136 14.10 2.89 -26.01
N GLU A 137 15.07 3.62 -25.45
CA GLU A 137 15.44 4.95 -25.91
C GLU A 137 16.02 4.95 -27.34
N GLN A 138 16.83 3.95 -27.69
CA GLN A 138 17.33 3.77 -29.07
C GLN A 138 16.21 3.46 -30.06
N LEU A 139 15.24 2.63 -29.67
CA LEU A 139 14.07 2.31 -30.51
C LEU A 139 13.16 3.51 -30.70
N HIS A 140 12.94 4.33 -29.67
CA HIS A 140 12.21 5.59 -29.78
C HIS A 140 12.86 6.54 -30.79
N ARG A 141 14.18 6.78 -30.70
CA ARG A 141 14.91 7.63 -31.66
C ARG A 141 14.81 7.12 -33.10
N LEU A 142 14.96 5.81 -33.28
CA LEU A 142 14.86 5.20 -34.60
C LEU A 142 13.44 5.25 -35.17
N LEU A 143 12.43 5.09 -34.31
CA LEU A 143 11.03 5.21 -34.68
C LEU A 143 10.70 6.64 -35.12
N GLU A 144 11.13 7.64 -34.36
CA GLU A 144 10.96 9.06 -34.69
C GLU A 144 11.58 9.40 -36.06
N GLN A 145 12.83 8.98 -36.29
CA GLN A 145 13.50 9.16 -37.58
C GLN A 145 12.72 8.51 -38.75
N LYS A 146 12.19 7.30 -38.54
CA LYS A 146 11.44 6.59 -39.60
C LYS A 146 10.04 7.16 -39.82
N GLU A 147 9.41 7.69 -38.78
CA GLU A 147 8.14 8.42 -38.90
C GLU A 147 8.33 9.73 -39.66
N GLU A 148 9.44 10.47 -39.44
CA GLU A 148 9.78 11.63 -40.26
C GLU A 148 10.04 11.28 -41.73
N GLU A 149 10.81 10.22 -42.01
CA GLU A 149 11.03 9.72 -43.37
C GLU A 149 9.70 9.35 -44.05
N LEU A 150 8.78 8.72 -43.33
CA LEU A 150 7.47 8.34 -43.81
C LEU A 150 6.60 9.56 -44.15
N VAL A 151 6.62 10.60 -43.31
CA VAL A 151 5.91 11.87 -43.57
C VAL A 151 6.45 12.54 -44.83
N LYS A 152 7.78 12.57 -45.01
CA LYS A 152 8.42 13.10 -46.22
C LYS A 152 8.03 12.29 -47.47
N ALA A 153 8.05 10.96 -47.37
CA ALA A 153 7.66 10.08 -48.47
C ALA A 153 6.19 10.29 -48.88
N LYS A 154 5.26 10.37 -47.91
CA LYS A 154 3.84 10.66 -48.15
C LYS A 154 3.62 11.97 -48.90
N ARG A 155 4.39 13.01 -48.53
CA ARG A 155 4.33 14.31 -49.22
C ARG A 155 4.79 14.20 -50.67
N VAL A 156 5.89 13.50 -50.93
CA VAL A 156 6.40 13.28 -52.29
C VAL A 156 5.40 12.46 -53.13
N THR A 157 4.83 11.39 -52.59
CA THR A 157 3.79 10.60 -53.25
C THR A 157 2.59 11.49 -53.63
N GLU A 158 2.14 12.36 -52.72
CA GLU A 158 1.03 13.27 -52.97
C GLU A 158 1.35 14.34 -54.02
N GLU A 159 2.56 14.92 -53.99
CA GLU A 159 3.02 15.88 -55.00
C GLU A 159 3.09 15.24 -56.40
N ILE A 160 3.58 14.00 -56.53
CA ILE A 160 3.58 13.25 -57.79
C ILE A 160 2.15 12.95 -58.25
N ARG A 161 1.26 12.58 -57.33
CA ARG A 161 -0.16 12.31 -57.61
C ARG A 161 -0.87 13.55 -58.16
N LEU A 162 -0.66 14.70 -57.55
CA LEU A 162 -1.26 15.98 -57.98
C LEU A 162 -0.69 16.46 -59.32
N ASN A 163 0.62 16.29 -59.55
CA ASN A 163 1.27 16.67 -60.81
C ASN A 163 0.89 15.75 -61.98
N GLY A 164 0.66 14.46 -61.73
CA GLY A 164 0.19 13.49 -62.74
C GLY A 164 -1.20 13.82 -63.30
N ILE A 165 -2.03 14.54 -62.55
CA ILE A 165 -3.36 15.02 -62.99
C ILE A 165 -3.25 16.18 -64.00
N ASN A 166 -2.13 16.92 -64.02
CA ASN A 166 -1.94 18.11 -64.85
C ASN A 166 -1.17 17.88 -66.18
N ILE A 167 -0.79 16.64 -66.53
CA ILE A 167 0.05 16.38 -67.71
C ILE A 167 -0.77 16.32 -69.01
N THR A 168 -0.54 17.29 -69.91
CA THR A 168 -1.07 17.33 -71.29
C THR A 168 -0.37 16.34 -72.23
N ASN A 169 -1.13 15.35 -72.70
CA ASN A 169 -1.18 14.70 -74.02
C ASN A 169 0.08 14.35 -74.86
N THR A 170 1.07 13.65 -74.29
CA THR A 170 1.93 12.71 -75.07
C THR A 170 2.08 11.36 -74.36
N SER A 171 2.04 10.24 -75.12
CA SER A 171 1.99 8.86 -74.60
C SER A 171 3.26 8.44 -73.83
N TRP A 172 4.40 9.09 -74.08
CA TRP A 172 5.68 8.83 -73.42
C TRP A 172 5.75 9.43 -72.00
N ASN A 173 5.24 10.65 -71.81
CA ASN A 173 5.19 11.33 -70.51
C ASN A 173 4.23 10.67 -69.51
N LYS A 174 3.18 10.00 -70.01
CA LYS A 174 2.25 9.24 -69.15
C LYS A 174 2.92 8.03 -68.50
N ARG A 175 3.68 7.21 -69.24
CA ARG A 175 4.32 5.99 -68.68
C ARG A 175 5.31 6.31 -67.58
N ARG A 176 6.18 7.31 -67.79
CA ARG A 176 7.17 7.74 -66.80
C ARG A 176 6.54 8.24 -65.49
N GLY A 177 5.45 9.00 -65.55
CA GLY A 177 4.73 9.45 -64.36
C GLY A 177 4.02 8.32 -63.59
N PHE A 178 3.61 7.24 -64.27
CA PHE A 178 3.09 6.04 -63.60
C PHE A 178 4.20 5.23 -62.92
N ASP A 179 5.38 5.14 -63.54
CA ASP A 179 6.55 4.47 -62.96
C ASP A 179 7.05 5.21 -61.71
N ASP A 180 7.16 6.54 -61.77
CA ASP A 180 7.58 7.39 -60.65
C ASP A 180 6.58 7.32 -59.47
N LEU A 181 5.27 7.27 -59.74
CA LEU A 181 4.24 7.12 -58.72
C LEU A 181 4.27 5.72 -58.09
N ALA A 182 4.51 4.67 -58.89
CA ALA A 182 4.65 3.31 -58.39
C ALA A 182 5.87 3.18 -57.46
N GLU A 183 6.99 3.81 -57.82
CA GLU A 183 8.20 3.83 -56.98
C GLU A 183 7.98 4.57 -55.66
N ALA A 184 7.36 5.76 -55.69
CA ALA A 184 7.04 6.53 -54.49
C ALA A 184 6.06 5.80 -53.56
N THR A 185 5.03 5.17 -54.12
CA THR A 185 4.05 4.37 -53.36
C THR A 185 4.68 3.14 -52.72
N ASN A 186 5.59 2.45 -53.44
CA ASN A 186 6.34 1.32 -52.88
C ASN A 186 7.26 1.77 -51.73
N ARG A 187 7.92 2.93 -51.86
CA ARG A 187 8.77 3.49 -50.81
C ARG A 187 7.98 3.87 -49.56
N GLU A 188 6.79 4.44 -49.73
CA GLU A 188 5.86 4.72 -48.63
C GLU A 188 5.39 3.45 -47.92
N ALA A 189 5.01 2.41 -48.69
CA ALA A 189 4.59 1.12 -48.14
C ALA A 189 5.72 0.44 -47.32
N GLU A 190 6.95 0.49 -47.83
CA GLU A 190 8.13 -0.02 -47.13
C GLU A 190 8.39 0.72 -45.81
N LEU A 191 8.34 2.06 -45.82
CA LEU A 191 8.50 2.87 -44.61
C LEU A 191 7.39 2.64 -43.58
N ASN A 192 6.13 2.53 -44.03
CA ASN A 192 5.00 2.18 -43.17
C ASN A 192 5.21 0.80 -42.50
N MET A 193 5.69 -0.19 -43.25
CA MET A 193 6.00 -1.52 -42.70
C MET A 193 7.14 -1.45 -41.67
N GLN A 194 8.17 -0.65 -41.92
CA GLN A 194 9.28 -0.45 -40.97
C GLN A 194 8.82 0.23 -39.67
N VAL A 195 8.03 1.31 -39.76
CA VAL A 195 7.42 1.99 -38.60
C VAL A 195 6.56 1.01 -37.81
N THR A 196 5.72 0.21 -38.47
CA THR A 196 4.86 -0.78 -37.81
C THR A 196 5.68 -1.84 -37.06
N LYS A 197 6.76 -2.34 -37.67
CA LYS A 197 7.67 -3.30 -37.02
C LYS A 197 8.39 -2.68 -35.82
N LEU A 198 8.81 -1.42 -35.91
CA LEU A 198 9.48 -0.71 -34.81
C LEU A 198 8.53 -0.47 -33.64
N ARG A 199 7.29 -0.04 -33.89
CA ARG A 199 6.26 0.11 -32.85
C ARG A 199 6.01 -1.19 -32.09
N LYS A 200 5.90 -2.32 -32.80
CA LYS A 200 5.73 -3.62 -32.16
C LYS A 200 6.93 -3.98 -31.27
N ARG A 201 8.15 -3.79 -31.76
CA ARG A 201 9.38 -4.05 -30.98
C ARG A 201 9.47 -3.17 -29.73
N LEU A 202 9.06 -1.90 -29.85
CA LEU A 202 9.02 -0.98 -28.73
C LEU A 202 8.07 -1.49 -27.64
N THR A 203 6.85 -1.88 -28.02
CA THR A 203 5.88 -2.47 -27.09
C THR A 203 6.39 -3.75 -26.42
N ASP A 204 7.10 -4.61 -27.15
CA ASP A 204 7.69 -5.83 -26.57
C ASP A 204 8.76 -5.49 -25.51
N VAL A 205 9.60 -4.48 -25.77
CA VAL A 205 10.63 -4.01 -24.82
C VAL A 205 10.03 -3.28 -23.61
N GLU A 206 8.98 -2.47 -23.80
CA GLU A 206 8.24 -1.82 -22.71
C GLU A 206 7.64 -2.87 -21.74
N ASN A 207 7.09 -3.96 -22.28
CA ASN A 207 6.55 -5.06 -21.48
C ASN A 207 7.65 -5.80 -20.70
N GLU A 208 8.78 -6.10 -21.34
CA GLU A 208 9.95 -6.72 -20.68
C GLU A 208 10.50 -5.84 -19.55
N LEU A 209 10.57 -4.51 -19.79
CA LEU A 209 11.00 -3.54 -18.80
C LEU A 209 10.07 -3.50 -17.58
N ASN A 210 8.76 -3.52 -17.80
CA ASN A 210 7.76 -3.53 -16.72
C ASN A 210 7.81 -4.81 -15.89
N GLU A 211 7.98 -5.97 -16.52
CA GLU A 211 8.12 -7.26 -15.82
C GLU A 211 9.40 -7.29 -14.97
N THR A 212 10.51 -6.81 -15.53
CA THR A 212 11.81 -6.78 -14.83
C THR A 212 11.81 -5.79 -13.66
N LYS A 213 11.21 -4.60 -13.82
CA LYS A 213 11.00 -3.62 -12.73
C LYS A 213 10.14 -4.21 -11.60
N THR A 214 9.11 -4.98 -11.94
CA THR A 214 8.23 -5.64 -10.96
C THR A 214 9.01 -6.68 -10.16
N ARG A 215 9.85 -7.48 -10.83
CA ARG A 215 10.72 -8.47 -10.18
C ARG A 215 11.75 -7.81 -9.26
N LEU A 216 12.41 -6.75 -9.72
CA LEU A 216 13.35 -5.96 -8.92
C LEU A 216 12.69 -5.40 -7.66
N SER A 217 11.48 -4.84 -7.80
CA SER A 217 10.70 -4.29 -6.68
C SER A 217 10.34 -5.35 -5.64
N ARG A 218 9.93 -6.55 -6.09
CA ARG A 218 9.61 -7.67 -5.20
C ARG A 218 10.85 -8.16 -4.44
N THR A 219 11.97 -8.36 -5.15
CA THR A 219 13.23 -8.82 -4.54
C THR A 219 13.80 -7.80 -3.55
N MET A 220 13.66 -6.49 -3.82
CA MET A 220 14.02 -5.44 -2.86
C MET A 220 13.07 -5.41 -1.64
N GLY A 221 11.76 -5.62 -1.85
CA GLY A 221 10.76 -5.69 -0.79
C GLY A 221 11.02 -6.84 0.19
N ASP A 222 11.30 -8.04 -0.33
CA ASP A 222 11.57 -9.24 0.48
C ASP A 222 12.86 -9.11 1.35
N LYS A 223 13.78 -8.22 0.95
CA LYS A 223 15.01 -7.86 1.70
C LYS A 223 14.74 -6.86 2.82
N LEU A 224 13.83 -5.90 2.58
CA LEU A 224 13.46 -4.87 3.55
C LEU A 224 12.63 -5.43 4.71
N THR A 225 11.87 -6.50 4.50
CA THR A 225 10.96 -7.10 5.49
C THR A 225 11.59 -8.21 6.33
N ASP A 226 12.78 -8.72 5.98
CA ASP A 226 13.45 -9.81 6.71
C ASP A 226 13.92 -9.35 8.11
N ASN A 227 13.33 -9.91 9.17
CA ASN A 227 13.58 -9.55 10.58
C ASN A 227 13.44 -8.05 10.91
N ASN A 228 12.73 -7.27 10.09
CA ASN A 228 12.54 -5.83 10.31
C ASN A 228 11.06 -5.47 10.54
N PRO A 229 10.58 -5.55 11.79
CA PRO A 229 9.19 -5.24 12.13
C PRO A 229 8.82 -3.75 12.01
N ALA A 230 9.78 -2.86 11.78
CA ALA A 230 9.52 -1.46 11.44
C ALA A 230 9.05 -1.30 9.98
N ILE A 231 9.28 -2.30 9.12
CA ILE A 231 8.84 -2.32 7.72
C ILE A 231 7.73 -3.36 7.59
N THR A 232 6.50 -2.85 7.52
CA THR A 232 5.30 -3.70 7.48
C THR A 232 5.07 -4.24 6.07
N ASP A 233 5.05 -5.57 5.92
CA ASP A 233 4.50 -6.20 4.72
C ASP A 233 2.98 -6.00 4.69
N LEU A 234 2.52 -5.11 3.81
CA LEU A 234 1.09 -4.79 3.66
C LEU A 234 0.31 -5.96 3.03
N SER A 235 0.98 -6.91 2.38
CA SER A 235 0.35 -8.09 1.78
C SER A 235 0.04 -9.18 2.82
N ASP A 236 0.71 -9.15 3.98
CA ASP A 236 0.43 -10.05 5.10
C ASP A 236 -0.88 -9.67 5.79
N LYS A 237 -1.88 -10.54 5.64
CA LYS A 237 -3.22 -10.40 6.27
C LYS A 237 -3.16 -10.54 7.79
N ASN A 238 -2.15 -11.23 8.32
CA ASN A 238 -1.93 -11.50 9.74
C ASN A 238 -0.78 -10.66 10.32
N ARG A 239 -0.42 -9.55 9.66
CA ARG A 239 0.55 -8.60 10.21
C ARG A 239 0.16 -8.14 11.63
N PRO A 240 1.12 -7.77 12.49
CA PRO A 240 0.86 -7.48 13.91
C PRO A 240 -0.25 -6.46 14.17
N VAL A 241 -0.32 -5.39 13.37
CA VAL A 241 -1.38 -4.37 13.46
C VAL A 241 -2.76 -4.94 13.18
N LYS A 242 -2.89 -5.84 12.19
CA LYS A 242 -4.17 -6.50 11.87
C LYS A 242 -4.58 -7.51 12.93
N LEU A 243 -3.62 -8.19 13.56
CA LEU A 243 -3.89 -9.04 14.71
C LEU A 243 -4.36 -8.22 15.91
N ALA A 244 -3.77 -7.04 16.15
CA ALA A 244 -4.22 -6.13 17.22
C ALA A 244 -5.63 -5.55 16.95
N GLU A 245 -5.96 -5.21 15.70
CA GLU A 245 -7.32 -4.81 15.30
C GLU A 245 -8.32 -5.94 15.57
N ARG A 246 -8.02 -7.18 15.14
CA ARG A 246 -8.88 -8.35 15.40
C ARG A 246 -8.98 -8.72 16.88
N TYR A 247 -7.93 -8.48 17.66
CA TYR A 247 -7.99 -8.57 19.11
C TYR A 247 -8.97 -7.57 19.72
N SER A 248 -9.03 -6.36 19.17
CA SER A 248 -10.00 -5.35 19.58
C SER A 248 -11.43 -5.78 19.22
N GLU A 249 -11.62 -6.33 18.03
CA GLU A 249 -12.91 -6.87 17.57
C GLU A 249 -13.38 -8.06 18.41
N LEU A 250 -12.48 -8.91 18.88
CA LEU A 250 -12.80 -10.02 19.80
C LEU A 250 -13.43 -9.50 21.11
N TYR A 251 -12.97 -8.36 21.62
CA TYR A 251 -13.56 -7.71 22.79
C TYR A 251 -14.92 -7.07 22.47
N ASP A 252 -15.02 -6.33 21.36
CA ASP A 252 -16.25 -5.62 21.01
C ASP A 252 -17.39 -6.60 20.67
N ASN A 253 -17.09 -7.70 19.96
CA ASN A 253 -18.10 -8.61 19.41
C ASN A 253 -18.35 -9.82 20.34
N GLU A 254 -17.33 -10.65 20.56
CA GLU A 254 -17.52 -11.98 21.16
C GLU A 254 -17.49 -11.95 22.70
N TRP A 255 -16.69 -11.05 23.30
CA TRP A 255 -16.60 -10.92 24.75
C TRP A 255 -17.93 -10.44 25.35
N THR A 256 -18.61 -9.48 24.71
CA THR A 256 -19.89 -8.94 25.19
C THR A 256 -20.96 -10.04 25.28
N ASP A 257 -21.14 -10.81 24.20
CA ASP A 257 -22.11 -11.91 24.16
C ASP A 257 -21.76 -13.01 25.17
N SER A 258 -20.47 -13.33 25.29
CA SER A 258 -19.97 -14.35 26.22
C SER A 258 -20.08 -13.91 27.68
N PHE A 259 -19.93 -12.61 27.94
CA PHE A 259 -20.13 -12.01 29.25
C PHE A 259 -21.57 -12.23 29.70
N GLU A 260 -22.57 -11.97 28.86
CA GLU A 260 -23.97 -12.21 29.21
C GLU A 260 -24.26 -13.68 29.54
N ILE A 261 -23.66 -14.61 28.79
CA ILE A 261 -23.85 -16.06 28.99
C ILE A 261 -23.24 -16.49 30.33
N ILE A 262 -21.98 -16.14 30.60
CA ILE A 262 -21.29 -16.52 31.83
C ILE A 262 -21.89 -15.78 33.04
N HIS A 263 -22.32 -14.53 32.87
CA HIS A 263 -22.92 -13.74 33.95
C HIS A 263 -24.23 -14.35 34.45
N LYS A 264 -25.01 -15.01 33.59
CA LYS A 264 -26.21 -15.76 34.02
C LYS A 264 -25.90 -16.88 35.02
N VAL A 265 -24.70 -17.46 34.95
CA VAL A 265 -24.23 -18.53 35.84
C VAL A 265 -23.73 -17.95 37.17
N TYR A 266 -22.87 -16.93 37.12
CA TYR A 266 -22.17 -16.42 38.31
C TYR A 266 -22.90 -15.29 39.03
N ARG A 267 -23.73 -14.51 38.33
CA ARG A 267 -24.42 -13.29 38.81
C ARG A 267 -23.52 -12.28 39.52
N ASP A 268 -22.23 -12.34 39.21
CA ASP A 268 -21.18 -11.49 39.76
C ASP A 268 -20.27 -11.08 38.62
N GLU A 269 -20.14 -9.77 38.42
CA GLU A 269 -19.39 -9.20 37.30
C GLU A 269 -17.90 -9.55 37.40
N ARG A 270 -17.31 -9.49 38.60
CA ARG A 270 -15.89 -9.77 38.81
C ARG A 270 -15.54 -11.21 38.46
N ASN A 271 -16.33 -12.17 38.94
CA ASN A 271 -16.14 -13.59 38.61
C ASN A 271 -16.40 -13.86 37.12
N THR A 272 -17.39 -13.21 36.51
CA THR A 272 -17.68 -13.33 35.08
C THR A 272 -16.47 -12.92 34.24
N VAL A 273 -15.93 -11.72 34.50
CA VAL A 273 -14.70 -11.22 33.85
C VAL A 273 -13.54 -12.18 34.08
N ALA A 274 -13.35 -12.64 35.31
CA ALA A 274 -12.25 -13.54 35.66
C ALA A 274 -12.30 -14.86 34.89
N GLN A 275 -13.49 -15.41 34.61
CA GLN A 275 -13.61 -16.64 33.83
C GLN A 275 -13.35 -16.42 32.33
N LEU A 276 -13.86 -15.35 31.74
CA LEU A 276 -13.56 -15.01 30.34
C LEU A 276 -12.06 -14.78 30.13
N LEU A 277 -11.42 -14.05 31.04
CA LEU A 277 -9.98 -13.82 31.01
C LEU A 277 -9.20 -15.15 31.12
N LYS A 278 -9.63 -16.07 32.00
CA LYS A 278 -8.99 -17.38 32.12
C LYS A 278 -9.12 -18.21 30.84
N ILE A 279 -10.25 -18.16 30.15
CA ILE A 279 -10.43 -18.83 28.85
C ILE A 279 -9.41 -18.28 27.85
N LEU A 280 -9.30 -16.96 27.71
CA LEU A 280 -8.34 -16.33 26.80
C LEU A 280 -6.90 -16.72 27.11
N MET A 281 -6.51 -16.70 28.39
CA MET A 281 -5.15 -17.04 28.81
C MET A 281 -4.82 -18.53 28.65
N ASP A 282 -5.79 -19.43 28.88
CA ASP A 282 -5.62 -20.88 28.65
C ASP A 282 -5.43 -21.18 27.16
N VAL A 283 -6.24 -20.56 26.30
CA VAL A 283 -6.09 -20.61 24.85
C VAL A 283 -4.71 -20.09 24.42
N ALA A 284 -4.30 -18.93 24.93
CA ALA A 284 -3.02 -18.31 24.60
C ALA A 284 -1.84 -19.24 24.94
N GLU A 285 -1.88 -19.87 26.11
CA GLU A 285 -0.83 -20.78 26.57
C GLU A 285 -0.81 -22.08 25.76
N PHE A 286 -1.98 -22.62 25.41
CA PHE A 286 -2.08 -23.77 24.53
C PHE A 286 -1.48 -23.47 23.15
N CYS A 287 -1.89 -22.37 22.52
CA CYS A 287 -1.36 -21.94 21.23
C CYS A 287 0.15 -21.72 21.29
N ARG A 288 0.65 -21.04 22.32
CA ARG A 288 2.09 -20.81 22.53
C ARG A 288 2.86 -22.14 22.57
N THR A 289 2.40 -23.08 23.41
CA THR A 289 3.03 -24.39 23.57
C THR A 289 3.06 -25.18 22.26
N GLU A 290 1.93 -25.30 21.57
CA GLU A 290 1.85 -26.05 20.32
C GLU A 290 2.65 -25.40 19.20
N SER A 291 2.70 -24.06 19.17
CA SER A 291 3.45 -23.31 18.18
C SER A 291 4.98 -23.52 18.32
N GLN A 292 5.48 -23.60 19.55
CA GLN A 292 6.88 -23.90 19.84
C GLN A 292 7.22 -25.35 19.49
N LYS A 293 6.33 -26.31 19.84
CA LYS A 293 6.48 -27.72 19.45
C LYS A 293 6.51 -27.87 17.93
N GLN A 294 5.59 -27.20 17.22
CA GLN A 294 5.53 -27.21 15.77
C GLN A 294 6.84 -26.69 15.17
N PHE A 295 7.33 -25.53 15.62
CA PHE A 295 8.56 -24.95 15.08
C PHE A 295 9.80 -25.81 15.40
N LYS A 296 9.87 -26.39 16.60
CA LYS A 296 10.94 -27.34 16.97
C LYS A 296 10.92 -28.59 16.08
N LYS A 297 9.75 -29.16 15.80
CA LYS A 297 9.60 -30.29 14.87
C LYS A 297 10.00 -29.92 13.44
N MET A 298 9.59 -28.74 12.96
CA MET A 298 9.99 -28.22 11.65
C MET A 298 11.52 -28.05 11.54
N ARG A 299 12.17 -27.51 12.59
CA ARG A 299 13.63 -27.41 12.65
C ARG A 299 14.32 -28.77 12.68
N ALA A 300 13.85 -29.70 13.52
CA ALA A 300 14.40 -31.04 13.64
C ALA A 300 14.28 -31.84 12.33
N ALA A 301 13.18 -31.65 11.59
CA ALA A 301 13.00 -32.27 10.27
C ALA A 301 14.04 -31.81 9.24
N ILE A 302 14.52 -30.57 9.35
CA ILE A 302 15.56 -30.02 8.47
C ILE A 302 16.98 -30.37 8.96
N ALA A 303 17.23 -30.27 10.26
CA ALA A 303 18.55 -30.47 10.85
C ALA A 303 18.95 -31.96 10.99
N GLY A 304 17.97 -32.87 11.02
CA GLY A 304 18.13 -34.28 11.38
C GLY A 304 17.74 -34.54 12.83
N GLU A 305 17.27 -35.76 13.14
CA GLU A 305 16.65 -36.12 14.43
C GLU A 305 17.54 -35.91 15.68
N ASN A 306 18.85 -35.74 15.51
CA ASN A 306 19.84 -35.62 16.59
C ASN A 306 20.40 -34.20 16.81
N THR A 307 19.87 -33.17 16.15
CA THR A 307 20.49 -31.83 16.08
C THR A 307 19.50 -30.68 16.30
N GLY A 308 18.44 -30.90 17.08
CA GLY A 308 17.35 -29.93 17.28
C GLY A 308 17.76 -28.52 17.73
N ASP A 309 18.94 -28.38 18.33
CA ASP A 309 19.49 -27.10 18.80
C ASP A 309 20.58 -26.52 17.88
N THR A 310 20.96 -27.21 16.80
CA THR A 310 21.97 -26.69 15.85
C THR A 310 21.39 -25.47 15.11
N PRO A 311 22.12 -24.34 15.04
CA PRO A 311 21.68 -23.15 14.31
C PRO A 311 21.52 -23.49 12.82
N LEU A 312 20.31 -23.26 12.27
CA LEU A 312 20.09 -23.35 10.84
C LEU A 312 20.64 -22.08 10.15
N PRO A 313 21.05 -22.16 8.87
CA PRO A 313 21.36 -20.96 8.11
C PRO A 313 20.17 -19.99 8.10
N LYS A 314 20.41 -18.69 8.33
CA LYS A 314 19.37 -17.65 8.42
C LYS A 314 18.32 -17.71 7.30
N PRO A 315 18.67 -17.94 6.02
CA PRO A 315 17.68 -18.05 4.94
C PRO A 315 16.73 -19.24 5.08
N VAL A 316 17.24 -20.38 5.57
CA VAL A 316 16.46 -21.60 5.81
C VAL A 316 15.49 -21.37 6.98
N GLU A 317 15.96 -20.68 8.01
CA GLU A 317 15.13 -20.34 9.17
C GLU A 317 14.01 -19.35 8.80
N LYS A 318 14.30 -18.37 7.94
CA LYS A 318 13.29 -17.45 7.37
C LYS A 318 12.22 -18.21 6.59
N GLN A 319 12.62 -19.10 5.68
CA GLN A 319 11.67 -19.91 4.91
C GLN A 319 10.79 -20.79 5.79
N LEU A 320 11.34 -21.38 6.85
CA LEU A 320 10.55 -22.12 7.83
C LEU A 320 9.48 -21.25 8.49
N ARG A 321 9.82 -20.01 8.86
CA ARG A 321 8.87 -19.05 9.44
C ARG A 321 7.80 -18.62 8.44
N ASP A 322 8.17 -18.35 7.19
CA ASP A 322 7.24 -17.99 6.12
C ASP A 322 6.25 -19.13 5.80
N CYS A 323 6.74 -20.37 5.68
CA CYS A 323 5.89 -21.55 5.51
C CYS A 323 4.89 -21.71 6.67
N ARG A 324 5.33 -21.44 7.90
CA ARG A 324 4.48 -21.51 9.09
C ARG A 324 3.35 -20.48 9.02
N LYS A 325 3.63 -19.24 8.61
CA LYS A 325 2.64 -18.16 8.41
C LYS A 325 1.58 -18.52 7.38
N VAL A 326 2.01 -19.02 6.21
CA VAL A 326 1.09 -19.42 5.13
C VAL A 326 0.16 -20.55 5.55
N MET A 327 0.66 -21.48 6.38
CA MET A 327 -0.11 -22.62 6.85
C MET A 327 -0.92 -22.33 8.13
N ALA A 328 -0.80 -21.15 8.73
CA ALA A 328 -1.39 -20.82 10.02
C ALA A 328 -2.92 -20.99 10.02
N GLU A 329 -3.59 -20.50 8.98
CA GLU A 329 -5.07 -20.58 8.86
C GLU A 329 -5.54 -22.04 8.78
N LYS A 330 -4.89 -22.86 7.95
CA LYS A 330 -5.23 -24.29 7.79
C LYS A 330 -4.94 -25.09 9.05
N ALA A 331 -3.79 -24.86 9.69
CA ALA A 331 -3.40 -25.55 10.92
C ALA A 331 -4.28 -25.15 12.11
N GLY A 332 -4.76 -23.89 12.14
CA GLY A 332 -5.59 -23.37 13.22
C GLY A 332 -6.89 -24.14 13.41
N TYR A 333 -7.54 -24.57 12.32
CA TYR A 333 -8.77 -25.35 12.39
C TYR A 333 -8.56 -26.70 13.11
N THR A 334 -7.57 -27.49 12.69
CA THR A 334 -7.28 -28.80 13.30
C THR A 334 -6.83 -28.66 14.75
N LEU A 335 -5.99 -27.66 15.06
CA LEU A 335 -5.54 -27.43 16.43
C LEU A 335 -6.69 -26.98 17.35
N TYR A 336 -7.67 -26.24 16.81
CA TYR A 336 -8.88 -25.89 17.55
C TYR A 336 -9.70 -27.14 17.89
N GLU A 337 -9.92 -28.06 16.95
CA GLU A 337 -10.63 -29.32 17.22
C GLU A 337 -9.93 -30.15 18.30
N MET A 338 -8.59 -30.22 18.26
CA MET A 338 -7.80 -30.88 19.30
C MET A 338 -7.94 -30.22 20.67
N TYR A 339 -7.93 -28.88 20.71
CA TYR A 339 -8.10 -28.12 21.94
C TYR A 339 -9.50 -28.29 22.51
N GLU A 340 -10.54 -28.20 21.68
CA GLU A 340 -11.92 -28.42 22.09
C GLU A 340 -12.14 -29.85 22.63
N ALA A 341 -11.58 -30.87 21.97
CA ALA A 341 -11.62 -32.25 22.45
C ALA A 341 -10.95 -32.40 23.82
N LYS A 342 -9.82 -31.71 24.04
CA LYS A 342 -9.15 -31.66 25.36
C LYS A 342 -10.02 -30.99 26.42
N LEU A 343 -10.73 -29.90 26.09
CA LEU A 343 -11.66 -29.25 27.01
C LEU A 343 -12.81 -30.18 27.40
N ARG A 344 -13.39 -30.93 26.45
CA ARG A 344 -14.47 -31.89 26.72
C ARG A 344 -14.05 -33.03 27.65
N GLN A 345 -12.76 -33.35 27.71
CA GLN A 345 -12.20 -34.37 28.61
C GLN A 345 -11.73 -33.79 29.97
N SER A 346 -11.66 -32.46 30.09
CA SER A 346 -11.19 -31.78 31.29
C SER A 346 -12.34 -31.53 32.27
N THR A 347 -12.08 -31.70 33.56
CA THR A 347 -13.01 -31.34 34.65
C THR A 347 -12.74 -29.95 35.23
N SER A 348 -11.81 -29.18 34.64
CA SER A 348 -11.48 -27.83 35.12
C SER A 348 -12.65 -26.86 34.99
N SER A 349 -12.69 -25.82 35.83
CA SER A 349 -13.70 -24.75 35.69
C SER A 349 -13.61 -24.14 34.30
N VAL A 350 -12.41 -23.70 33.89
CA VAL A 350 -12.16 -23.06 32.59
C VAL A 350 -12.70 -23.89 31.43
N ALA A 351 -12.60 -25.23 31.46
CA ALA A 351 -13.15 -26.08 30.42
C ALA A 351 -14.68 -26.06 30.37
N ARG A 352 -15.35 -26.10 31.53
CA ARG A 352 -16.82 -26.00 31.59
C ARG A 352 -17.30 -24.64 31.09
N GLU A 353 -16.64 -23.55 31.49
CA GLU A 353 -17.01 -22.21 31.05
C GLU A 353 -16.69 -21.97 29.56
N ALA A 354 -15.55 -22.46 29.06
CA ALA A 354 -15.20 -22.33 27.64
C ALA A 354 -16.23 -22.99 26.71
N LEU A 355 -16.74 -24.18 27.08
CA LEU A 355 -17.67 -24.94 26.26
C LEU A 355 -19.07 -24.31 26.13
N ILE A 356 -19.44 -23.38 27.02
CA ILE A 356 -20.72 -22.65 26.93
C ILE A 356 -20.61 -21.33 26.14
N VAL A 357 -19.40 -20.91 25.74
CA VAL A 357 -19.14 -19.70 24.91
C VAL A 357 -18.35 -20.04 23.64
N PRO A 358 -18.88 -20.90 22.74
CA PRO A 358 -18.13 -21.44 21.61
C PRO A 358 -17.68 -20.38 20.58
N GLY A 359 -18.40 -19.27 20.42
CA GLY A 359 -18.01 -18.17 19.54
C GLY A 359 -16.71 -17.50 19.99
N TYR A 360 -16.71 -17.02 21.23
CA TYR A 360 -15.52 -16.45 21.86
C TYR A 360 -14.35 -17.44 21.93
N LEU A 361 -14.60 -18.70 22.27
CA LEU A 361 -13.57 -19.73 22.32
C LEU A 361 -12.85 -19.90 20.96
N LYS A 362 -13.63 -20.01 19.88
CA LYS A 362 -13.09 -20.23 18.53
C LYS A 362 -12.34 -19.01 18.00
N GLU A 363 -12.89 -17.81 18.17
CA GLU A 363 -12.23 -16.58 17.70
C GLU A 363 -10.99 -16.26 18.53
N ALA A 364 -11.04 -16.44 19.86
CA ALA A 364 -9.86 -16.33 20.72
C ALA A 364 -8.76 -17.31 20.30
N PHE A 365 -9.12 -18.57 19.98
CA PHE A 365 -8.18 -19.59 19.52
C PHE A 365 -7.52 -19.21 18.20
N THR A 366 -8.33 -18.87 17.20
CA THR A 366 -7.85 -18.52 15.86
C THR A 366 -6.87 -17.35 15.94
N LEU A 367 -7.22 -16.33 16.72
CA LEU A 367 -6.38 -15.16 16.94
C LEU A 367 -5.08 -15.52 17.68
N CYS A 368 -5.16 -16.21 18.81
CA CYS A 368 -3.97 -16.59 19.60
C CYS A 368 -3.00 -17.47 18.80
N TRP A 369 -3.52 -18.39 17.98
CA TRP A 369 -2.69 -19.21 17.11
C TRP A 369 -1.94 -18.36 16.08
N GLN A 370 -2.64 -17.45 15.40
CA GLN A 370 -2.03 -16.55 14.41
C GLN A 370 -1.00 -15.61 15.06
N MET A 371 -1.29 -15.09 16.25
CA MET A 371 -0.36 -14.29 17.05
C MET A 371 0.94 -15.05 17.37
N CYS A 372 0.83 -16.34 17.74
CA CYS A 372 1.99 -17.18 18.06
C CYS A 372 2.81 -17.58 16.83
N VAL A 373 2.16 -17.73 15.67
CA VAL A 373 2.79 -18.12 14.39
C VAL A 373 3.43 -16.94 13.67
N GLN A 374 2.97 -15.72 13.94
CA GLN A 374 3.56 -14.52 13.36
C GLN A 374 5.04 -14.37 13.74
N ASP A 375 5.79 -13.70 12.88
CA ASP A 375 7.21 -13.41 13.07
C ASP A 375 7.48 -11.92 12.85
N PRO A 376 7.91 -11.16 13.88
CA PRO A 376 7.99 -11.59 15.29
C PRO A 376 6.59 -11.90 15.88
N PRO A 377 6.46 -12.80 16.88
CA PRO A 377 5.18 -13.16 17.46
C PRO A 377 4.56 -11.99 18.23
N VAL A 378 3.23 -11.98 18.33
CA VAL A 378 2.48 -11.06 19.20
C VAL A 378 2.07 -11.83 20.46
N VAL A 379 2.22 -11.23 21.63
CA VAL A 379 2.04 -11.88 22.93
C VAL A 379 1.30 -10.98 23.90
N PHE A 380 0.66 -11.58 24.91
CA PHE A 380 0.01 -10.86 26.00
C PHE A 380 1.01 -10.43 27.05
N ASP A 381 0.89 -9.18 27.54
CA ASP A 381 1.63 -8.67 28.70
C ASP A 381 1.41 -9.55 29.93
N GLU A 382 2.38 -9.57 30.82
CA GLU A 382 2.22 -10.26 32.10
C GLU A 382 1.04 -9.61 32.85
N PRO A 383 -0.03 -10.36 33.17
CA PRO A 383 -1.21 -9.79 33.81
C PRO A 383 -0.86 -9.12 35.14
N PRO A 384 -1.20 -7.83 35.36
CA PRO A 384 -0.99 -7.18 36.64
C PRO A 384 -1.82 -7.87 37.73
N LYS A 385 -1.24 -7.94 38.92
CA LYS A 385 -1.85 -8.57 40.10
C LYS A 385 -2.63 -7.54 40.91
N HIS A 386 -3.55 -8.04 41.72
CA HIS A 386 -4.26 -7.21 42.69
C HIS A 386 -3.25 -6.48 43.60
N GLY A 387 -3.37 -5.15 43.68
CA GLY A 387 -2.49 -4.29 44.47
C GLY A 387 -1.32 -3.68 43.68
N ASP A 388 -1.04 -4.14 42.47
CA ASP A 388 0.01 -3.54 41.63
C ASP A 388 -0.35 -2.08 41.28
N THR A 389 0.64 -1.21 41.18
CA THR A 389 0.43 0.18 40.72
C THR A 389 -0.11 0.16 39.29
N LEU A 390 -1.21 0.89 39.05
CA LEU A 390 -1.83 0.97 37.74
C LEU A 390 -0.88 1.68 36.76
N LYS A 391 -0.36 0.91 35.80
CA LYS A 391 0.34 1.42 34.62
C LYS A 391 -0.67 2.02 33.66
N SER A 392 -1.01 3.29 33.88
CA SER A 392 -2.01 4.04 33.09
C SER A 392 -1.71 4.10 31.58
N GLU A 393 -0.45 3.87 31.21
CA GLU A 393 0.05 3.78 29.84
C GLU A 393 -0.30 2.46 29.14
N LEU A 394 -0.61 1.40 29.89
CA LEU A 394 -1.00 0.08 29.36
C LEU A 394 -2.48 -0.24 29.60
N TYR A 395 -3.02 0.23 30.72
CA TYR A 395 -4.35 -0.15 31.20
C TYR A 395 -5.22 1.07 31.50
N LYS A 396 -6.50 0.99 31.11
CA LYS A 396 -7.54 1.95 31.47
C LYS A 396 -8.49 1.37 32.51
N SER A 397 -9.07 2.23 33.34
CA SER A 397 -10.11 1.81 34.29
C SER A 397 -11.35 1.30 33.55
N TYR A 398 -11.90 0.17 34.00
CA TYR A 398 -13.09 -0.44 33.41
C TYR A 398 -14.39 0.15 34.01
N THR A 399 -14.57 0.05 35.33
CA THR A 399 -15.77 0.60 36.02
C THR A 399 -15.43 1.67 37.05
N ARG A 400 -14.41 1.45 37.88
CA ARG A 400 -13.93 2.39 38.89
C ARG A 400 -12.43 2.61 38.75
N GLY A 401 -11.99 3.86 38.92
CA GLY A 401 -10.59 4.24 38.87
C GLY A 401 -9.90 4.18 40.23
N GLY A 402 -8.58 4.05 40.23
CA GLY A 402 -7.74 4.01 41.42
C GLY A 402 -6.25 3.96 41.05
N ALA A 403 -5.37 4.16 42.04
CA ALA A 403 -3.91 4.11 41.84
C ALA A 403 -3.36 2.67 41.75
N CYS A 404 -4.13 1.68 42.21
CA CYS A 404 -3.76 0.27 42.21
C CYS A 404 -4.76 -0.56 41.40
N VAL A 405 -4.28 -1.66 40.82
CA VAL A 405 -5.09 -2.63 40.08
C VAL A 405 -5.92 -3.46 41.06
N ASP A 406 -7.25 -3.48 40.88
CA ASP A 406 -8.12 -4.39 41.63
C ASP A 406 -8.24 -5.75 40.94
N PHE A 407 -8.59 -5.77 39.66
CA PHE A 407 -8.58 -6.96 38.80
C PHE A 407 -8.39 -6.57 37.33
N LEU A 408 -7.83 -7.49 36.53
CA LEU A 408 -7.65 -7.31 35.10
C LEU A 408 -8.92 -7.76 34.35
N VAL A 409 -9.33 -6.97 33.36
CA VAL A 409 -10.45 -7.31 32.45
C VAL A 409 -9.91 -7.81 31.12
N TRP A 410 -9.00 -7.05 30.51
CA TRP A 410 -8.49 -7.31 29.17
C TRP A 410 -6.97 -7.10 29.13
N PRO A 411 -6.17 -8.11 28.75
CA PRO A 411 -4.72 -8.01 28.77
C PRO A 411 -4.19 -7.08 27.67
N ALA A 412 -3.05 -6.44 27.93
CA ALA A 412 -2.36 -5.66 26.92
C ALA A 412 -1.64 -6.59 25.94
N LEU A 413 -1.51 -6.17 24.67
CA LEU A 413 -0.72 -6.88 23.67
C LEU A 413 0.64 -6.20 23.48
N TYR A 414 1.69 -7.00 23.31
CA TYR A 414 2.99 -6.52 22.88
C TYR A 414 3.62 -7.43 21.83
N GLN A 415 4.53 -6.87 21.04
CA GLN A 415 5.43 -7.61 20.15
C GLN A 415 6.87 -7.35 20.59
N PRO A 416 7.61 -8.38 21.01
CA PRO A 416 9.00 -8.24 21.41
C PRO A 416 9.89 -7.97 20.20
N LEU A 417 10.74 -6.94 20.32
CA LEU A 417 11.66 -6.41 19.33
C LEU A 417 13.10 -6.41 19.87
N GLY A 418 13.66 -7.58 20.13
CA GLY A 418 14.97 -7.67 20.79
C GLY A 418 14.93 -7.02 22.18
N ASN A 419 15.62 -5.88 22.37
CA ASN A 419 15.63 -5.12 23.63
C ASN A 419 14.45 -4.13 23.78
N HIS A 420 13.55 -4.06 22.80
CA HIS A 420 12.40 -3.16 22.80
C HIS A 420 11.09 -3.93 22.68
N CYS A 421 9.95 -3.30 22.97
CA CYS A 421 8.62 -3.89 22.83
C CYS A 421 7.70 -2.92 22.10
N LEU A 422 6.97 -3.37 21.07
CA LEU A 422 5.83 -2.63 20.52
C LEU A 422 4.59 -2.99 21.31
N VAL A 423 4.04 -2.05 22.08
CA VAL A 423 2.76 -2.24 22.77
C VAL A 423 1.63 -1.88 21.82
N PHE A 424 0.73 -2.82 21.56
CA PHE A 424 -0.51 -2.58 20.84
C PHE A 424 -1.61 -2.23 21.84
N GLN A 425 -1.91 -0.94 21.93
CA GLN A 425 -3.05 -0.45 22.67
C GLN A 425 -4.31 -0.63 21.82
N VAL A 426 -5.33 -1.25 22.40
CA VAL A 426 -6.66 -1.35 21.78
C VAL A 426 -7.38 0.00 21.95
N ASP A 427 -7.20 0.89 20.97
CA ASP A 427 -8.08 2.04 20.73
C ASP A 427 -8.17 2.37 19.22
N LYS A 428 -9.35 2.79 18.78
CA LYS A 428 -9.85 2.94 17.40
C LYS A 428 -9.20 4.05 16.55
N SER A 429 -7.93 4.39 16.74
CA SER A 429 -7.31 5.47 15.94
C SER A 429 -5.83 5.24 15.62
N GLY A 430 -5.58 4.76 14.40
CA GLY A 430 -4.24 4.66 13.82
C GLY A 430 -3.55 6.01 13.58
N LEU A 431 -2.22 5.91 13.50
CA LEU A 431 -1.19 6.87 13.05
C LEU A 431 -0.93 8.13 13.90
N ARG A 432 0.23 8.07 14.57
CA ARG A 432 0.87 9.00 15.49
C ARG A 432 1.43 10.24 14.77
N ASN A 433 1.01 11.45 15.15
CA ASN A 433 1.58 12.73 14.72
C ASN A 433 2.32 13.44 15.87
N GLN A 434 3.36 14.22 15.53
CA GLN A 434 4.29 14.90 16.45
C GLN A 434 3.69 16.15 17.12
N THR A 435 4.24 16.53 18.28
CA THR A 435 3.92 17.81 18.94
C THR A 435 5.14 18.41 19.65
N LEU A 436 5.37 19.71 19.41
CA LEU A 436 6.33 20.59 20.09
C LEU A 436 5.79 20.92 21.50
N LEU A 437 6.34 20.34 22.56
CA LEU A 437 5.89 20.64 23.92
C LEU A 437 7.02 21.18 24.81
N LYS A 438 6.78 22.35 25.40
CA LYS A 438 7.52 22.88 26.55
C LYS A 438 7.29 21.97 27.78
N PRO A 439 8.06 22.12 28.87
CA PRO A 439 7.93 21.28 30.08
C PRO A 439 6.52 21.21 30.69
N SER A 440 5.66 22.20 30.42
CA SER A 440 4.24 22.25 30.80
C SER A 440 3.35 21.25 30.06
N GLN A 441 3.84 20.64 28.98
CA GLN A 441 3.14 19.72 28.09
C GLN A 441 1.77 20.21 27.61
N THR A 442 1.53 21.52 27.57
CA THR A 442 0.23 22.09 27.18
C THR A 442 0.26 22.65 25.77
N ALA A 443 -0.80 22.42 25.00
CA ALA A 443 -1.03 22.96 23.66
C ALA A 443 -2.44 23.53 23.53
N ASP A 444 -2.55 24.70 22.90
CA ASP A 444 -3.82 25.38 22.69
C ASP A 444 -4.40 25.01 21.32
N TYR A 445 -5.67 24.57 21.27
CA TYR A 445 -6.35 24.19 20.04
C TYR A 445 -7.58 25.05 19.78
N ILE A 446 -7.61 25.69 18.61
CA ILE A 446 -8.75 26.41 18.07
C ILE A 446 -9.54 25.44 17.20
N VAL A 447 -10.61 24.87 17.77
CA VAL A 447 -11.43 23.85 17.12
C VAL A 447 -12.61 24.51 16.41
N THR A 448 -12.59 24.48 15.07
CA THR A 448 -13.59 25.09 14.19
C THR A 448 -14.32 24.08 13.31
N GLY A 449 -13.97 22.79 13.39
CA GLY A 449 -14.63 21.74 12.62
C GLY A 449 -14.02 20.37 12.86
N THR A 450 -14.23 19.44 11.91
CA THR A 450 -13.85 18.04 12.06
C THR A 450 -12.33 17.86 12.11
N TRP A 451 -11.58 18.57 11.27
CA TRP A 451 -10.14 18.32 11.17
C TRP A 451 -9.38 18.88 12.37
N SER A 452 -9.71 20.10 12.80
CA SER A 452 -9.18 20.67 14.03
C SER A 452 -9.60 19.89 15.28
N ALA A 453 -10.82 19.36 15.33
CA ALA A 453 -11.26 18.47 16.42
C ALA A 453 -10.46 17.16 16.44
N ASN A 454 -10.25 16.53 15.29
CA ASN A 454 -9.44 15.31 15.20
C ASN A 454 -7.99 15.56 15.59
N ALA A 455 -7.42 16.71 15.19
CA ALA A 455 -6.06 17.09 15.57
C ALA A 455 -5.94 17.36 17.08
N ALA A 456 -6.93 18.00 17.70
CA ALA A 456 -6.99 18.19 19.15
C ALA A 456 -7.07 16.85 19.89
N THR A 457 -7.95 15.95 19.45
CA THR A 457 -8.06 14.60 20.02
C THR A 457 -6.75 13.81 19.88
N GLU A 458 -6.07 13.90 18.73
CA GLU A 458 -4.79 13.20 18.55
C GLU A 458 -3.69 13.78 19.45
N ALA A 459 -3.63 15.10 19.61
CA ALA A 459 -2.64 15.77 20.44
C ALA A 459 -2.77 15.45 21.94
N GLN A 460 -3.97 15.07 22.41
CA GLN A 460 -4.18 14.61 23.79
C GLN A 460 -3.35 13.37 24.15
N LYS A 461 -2.86 12.60 23.16
CA LYS A 461 -1.96 11.47 23.36
C LYS A 461 -0.54 11.88 23.76
N TYR A 462 -0.16 13.15 23.55
CA TYR A 462 1.20 13.67 23.72
C TYR A 462 1.32 14.73 24.80
N GLY A 463 0.21 15.31 25.24
CA GLY A 463 0.19 16.33 26.27
C GLY A 463 -1.23 16.80 26.59
N LYS A 464 -1.32 17.85 27.40
CA LYS A 464 -2.57 18.51 27.76
C LYS A 464 -3.02 19.40 26.60
N VAL A 465 -4.25 19.19 26.14
CA VAL A 465 -4.88 20.06 25.14
C VAL A 465 -5.84 21.01 25.83
N ASN A 466 -5.61 22.31 25.67
CA ASN A 466 -6.54 23.36 26.04
C ASN A 466 -7.40 23.73 24.82
N TYR A 467 -8.72 23.56 24.96
CA TYR A 467 -9.67 24.01 23.96
C TYR A 467 -9.91 25.50 24.16
N VAL A 468 -9.31 26.32 23.30
CA VAL A 468 -9.31 27.78 23.40
C VAL A 468 -10.72 28.37 23.30
N LEU A 469 -11.58 27.66 22.55
CA LEU A 469 -12.96 28.03 22.30
C LEU A 469 -13.92 27.09 23.04
N PRO A 470 -15.04 27.62 23.59
CA PRO A 470 -16.12 26.78 24.07
C PRO A 470 -16.74 25.99 22.91
N LYS A 471 -17.26 24.79 23.19
CA LYS A 471 -18.00 23.96 22.22
C LYS A 471 -19.31 24.65 21.84
N THR A 472 -19.26 25.56 20.85
CA THR A 472 -20.42 26.31 20.38
C THR A 472 -20.59 26.15 18.86
N LYS A 473 -21.80 26.42 18.34
CA LYS A 473 -22.12 26.31 16.91
C LYS A 473 -21.69 27.54 16.08
N THR A 474 -21.14 28.56 16.74
CA THR A 474 -20.82 29.86 16.14
C THR A 474 -19.41 30.27 16.49
N TYR A 475 -18.63 30.66 15.49
CA TYR A 475 -17.25 31.13 15.68
C TYR A 475 -17.26 32.45 16.46
N THR A 476 -16.58 32.47 17.62
CA THR A 476 -16.50 33.62 18.54
C THR A 476 -15.34 34.56 18.18
N ASN A 477 -15.37 35.79 18.70
CA ASN A 477 -14.30 36.78 18.51
C ASN A 477 -13.01 36.36 19.24
N GLN A 478 -11.85 36.82 18.75
CA GLN A 478 -10.54 36.50 19.33
C GLN A 478 -10.37 36.98 20.77
N SER A 479 -11.00 38.09 21.15
CA SER A 479 -11.05 38.58 22.53
C SER A 479 -11.66 37.60 23.52
N GLU A 480 -12.38 36.58 23.04
CA GLU A 480 -13.01 35.53 23.86
C GLU A 480 -12.12 34.28 23.99
N TRP A 481 -10.93 34.27 23.37
CA TRP A 481 -10.01 33.14 23.38
C TRP A 481 -9.34 32.99 24.74
N LYS A 482 -9.45 31.79 25.31
CA LYS A 482 -8.78 31.46 26.58
C LYS A 482 -7.47 30.75 26.29
N LEU A 483 -6.47 31.52 25.87
CA LEU A 483 -5.12 31.01 25.61
C LEU A 483 -4.38 30.69 26.93
N SER A 484 -3.59 29.63 26.93
CA SER A 484 -2.73 29.27 28.06
C SER A 484 -1.45 30.08 28.01
N THR A 485 -1.05 30.67 29.13
CA THR A 485 0.20 31.46 29.24
C THR A 485 1.46 30.63 29.06
N ASP A 486 1.36 29.31 29.26
CA ASP A 486 2.44 28.32 29.19
C ASP A 486 2.24 27.32 28.05
N ALA A 487 1.39 27.64 27.07
CA ALA A 487 1.21 26.82 25.88
C ALA A 487 2.53 26.71 25.09
N SER A 488 2.74 25.52 24.55
CA SER A 488 3.90 25.23 23.71
C SER A 488 3.70 25.71 22.28
N TYR A 489 2.44 25.72 21.83
CA TYR A 489 1.99 26.30 20.56
C TYR A 489 0.47 26.49 20.60
N VAL A 490 -0.01 27.27 19.63
CA VAL A 490 -1.44 27.39 19.29
C VAL A 490 -1.68 26.72 17.94
N TYR A 491 -2.64 25.81 17.87
CA TYR A 491 -3.02 25.10 16.65
C TYR A 491 -4.37 25.58 16.12
N TYR A 492 -4.47 25.69 14.79
CA TYR A 492 -5.75 25.82 14.12
C TYR A 492 -5.75 25.14 12.75
N CYS A 493 -6.95 24.87 12.23
CA CYS A 493 -7.15 24.40 10.86
C CYS A 493 -7.55 25.59 9.98
N ASP A 494 -6.81 25.87 8.90
CA ASP A 494 -7.05 27.05 8.06
C ASP A 494 -8.36 26.94 7.25
N SER A 495 -8.67 25.73 6.78
CA SER A 495 -9.88 25.44 6.01
C SER A 495 -10.52 24.11 6.42
N GLU A 496 -11.69 24.17 7.05
CA GLU A 496 -12.47 22.99 7.41
C GLU A 496 -13.29 22.47 6.21
N THR A 497 -12.73 21.52 5.44
CA THR A 497 -13.31 21.08 4.15
C THR A 497 -14.70 20.43 4.23
N ILE A 498 -15.12 19.96 5.41
CA ILE A 498 -16.44 19.37 5.62
C ILE A 498 -17.49 20.45 5.90
N HIS A 499 -17.13 21.46 6.70
CA HIS A 499 -18.05 22.51 7.14
C HIS A 499 -17.97 23.78 6.29
N ALA A 500 -17.00 23.87 5.36
CA ALA A 500 -16.79 25.01 4.46
C ALA A 500 -16.59 26.36 5.18
N SER A 501 -16.12 26.34 6.43
CA SER A 501 -15.74 27.55 7.15
C SER A 501 -14.31 27.98 6.80
N ARG A 502 -14.12 29.29 6.72
CA ARG A 502 -12.86 30.00 6.48
C ARG A 502 -12.66 31.11 7.51
N LYS A 503 -11.40 31.36 7.79
CA LYS A 503 -10.85 32.41 8.66
C LYS A 503 -11.07 33.87 8.23
N LYS A 504 -11.87 34.25 7.22
CA LYS A 504 -11.81 35.63 6.67
C LYS A 504 -12.13 36.73 7.69
N ALA A 505 -12.78 36.41 8.81
CA ALA A 505 -12.98 37.31 9.95
C ALA A 505 -11.75 37.49 10.87
N PHE A 506 -10.72 36.66 10.76
CA PHE A 506 -9.53 36.70 11.63
C PHE A 506 -8.31 37.37 10.99
N ALA A 507 -8.29 37.61 9.67
CA ALA A 507 -7.15 38.26 9.02
C ALA A 507 -7.04 39.76 9.34
N ASN A 508 -8.11 40.39 9.83
CA ASN A 508 -8.11 41.79 10.25
C ASN A 508 -8.06 41.99 11.78
N SER A 509 -7.97 40.90 12.55
CA SER A 509 -8.03 40.97 14.02
C SER A 509 -6.99 40.10 14.74
N VAL A 510 -6.24 39.29 14.00
CA VAL A 510 -5.02 38.65 14.49
C VAL A 510 -3.90 39.61 14.13
N ASP A 511 -3.54 40.49 15.05
CA ASP A 511 -2.29 41.24 14.93
C ASP A 511 -1.16 40.21 14.82
N PRO A 512 -0.34 40.21 13.74
CA PRO A 512 0.83 39.36 13.64
C PRO A 512 1.76 39.47 14.86
N ASP A 513 1.74 40.62 15.53
CA ASP A 513 2.51 40.88 16.75
C ASP A 513 1.88 40.29 18.03
N GLU A 514 0.59 39.91 18.00
CA GLU A 514 -0.13 39.30 19.14
C GLU A 514 -0.43 37.79 18.96
N THR A 515 0.02 37.20 17.84
CA THR A 515 -0.07 35.74 17.65
C THR A 515 1.10 35.08 18.36
N PRO A 516 0.88 34.07 19.24
CA PRO A 516 1.99 33.30 19.79
C PRO A 516 2.81 32.73 18.64
N HIS A 517 4.11 33.04 18.63
CA HIS A 517 5.00 32.84 17.48
C HIS A 517 5.17 31.37 17.06
N ASP A 518 4.59 30.41 17.79
CA ASP A 518 4.75 28.97 17.56
C ASP A 518 3.51 28.33 16.89
N ALA A 519 2.67 29.11 16.21
CA ALA A 519 1.41 28.60 15.66
C ALA A 519 1.59 27.52 14.57
N ALA A 520 0.77 26.45 14.64
CA ALA A 520 0.72 25.36 13.66
C ALA A 520 -0.60 25.35 12.86
N SER A 521 -0.53 25.27 11.53
CA SER A 521 -1.72 25.26 10.65
C SER A 521 -1.87 24.00 9.79
N HIS A 522 -3.12 23.54 9.62
CA HIS A 522 -3.51 22.39 8.79
C HIS A 522 -4.47 22.76 7.66
N GLN A 523 -4.23 22.17 6.49
CA GLN A 523 -5.04 22.15 5.26
C GLN A 523 -5.26 23.50 4.55
N GLY A 524 -4.63 23.61 3.37
CA GLY A 524 -4.97 24.59 2.34
C GLY A 524 -3.84 25.57 2.01
N LEU A 525 -2.68 25.09 1.53
CA LEU A 525 -1.66 25.95 0.90
C LEU A 525 -2.29 26.65 -0.31
N ARG A 526 -2.84 27.83 -0.07
CA ARG A 526 -3.49 28.63 -1.11
C ARG A 526 -3.13 30.09 -1.06
N CYS A 527 -2.50 30.52 0.02
CA CYS A 527 -1.68 31.69 0.05
C CYS A 527 -0.40 31.30 0.77
N LEU A 528 0.76 31.29 0.10
CA LEU A 528 1.98 31.58 0.85
C LEU A 528 1.77 33.00 1.34
N LEU A 529 1.57 33.07 2.66
CA LEU A 529 1.15 34.25 3.37
C LEU A 529 2.25 35.28 3.18
N LYS A 530 1.89 36.42 2.60
CA LYS A 530 2.86 37.42 2.19
C LYS A 530 3.63 37.99 3.39
N GLU A 531 3.07 37.90 4.60
CA GLU A 531 3.65 38.48 5.83
C GLU A 531 3.12 37.80 7.12
N ILE A 532 3.28 36.48 7.34
CA ILE A 532 2.88 35.88 8.65
C ILE A 532 3.92 34.90 9.22
N SER A 533 4.27 35.14 10.48
CA SER A 533 5.20 34.45 11.38
C SER A 533 4.67 33.11 11.91
N PHE A 534 4.59 32.07 11.08
CA PHE A 534 4.23 30.72 11.56
C PHE A 534 5.43 29.96 12.11
N GLY A 535 5.20 29.18 13.17
CA GLY A 535 6.16 28.18 13.64
C GLY A 535 6.16 26.96 12.73
N LEU A 536 4.98 26.45 12.35
CA LEU A 536 4.83 25.27 11.51
C LEU A 536 3.61 25.35 10.58
N ILE A 537 3.78 24.93 9.33
CA ILE A 537 2.69 24.77 8.36
C ILE A 537 2.80 23.37 7.78
N PHE A 538 1.67 22.64 7.68
CA PHE A 538 1.67 21.36 6.99
C PHE A 538 0.42 21.12 6.14
N ALA A 539 0.61 20.42 5.03
CA ALA A 539 -0.47 20.07 4.11
C ALA A 539 -0.24 18.71 3.43
N GLY A 540 -1.21 17.81 3.56
CA GLY A 540 -1.30 16.62 2.70
C GLY A 540 -1.57 17.04 1.26
N ALA A 541 -0.86 16.45 0.30
CA ALA A 541 -0.85 16.95 -1.07
C ALA A 541 -2.18 16.78 -1.81
N GLN A 542 -2.93 15.70 -1.52
CA GLN A 542 -4.09 15.21 -2.24
C GLN A 542 -5.27 16.18 -2.40
N LYS A 543 -5.30 17.27 -1.63
CA LYS A 543 -6.39 18.24 -1.70
C LYS A 543 -6.18 19.25 -2.83
N ASN A 544 -5.01 19.87 -2.90
CA ASN A 544 -4.84 21.09 -3.69
C ASN A 544 -3.45 21.26 -4.31
N ILE A 545 -2.49 20.39 -3.98
CA ILE A 545 -1.08 20.56 -4.37
C ILE A 545 -0.45 19.29 -4.97
N GLY A 546 -1.17 18.18 -5.10
CA GLY A 546 -0.67 16.95 -5.69
C GLY A 546 -1.62 15.77 -5.48
N CYS A 547 -1.09 14.55 -5.55
CA CYS A 547 -1.82 13.32 -5.26
C CYS A 547 -1.58 12.84 -3.81
N ALA A 548 -2.34 11.85 -3.37
CA ALA A 548 -2.10 11.24 -2.05
C ALA A 548 -0.71 10.58 -1.98
N GLY A 549 -0.14 10.52 -0.77
CA GLY A 549 1.13 9.85 -0.51
C GLY A 549 2.25 10.76 -0.01
N CYS A 550 2.12 12.09 -0.11
CA CYS A 550 3.08 13.03 0.47
C CYS A 550 2.39 14.14 1.29
N THR A 551 3.13 14.65 2.29
CA THR A 551 2.76 15.82 3.11
C THR A 551 3.92 16.79 3.07
N VAL A 552 3.67 18.04 2.70
CA VAL A 552 4.66 19.12 2.83
C VAL A 552 4.59 19.67 4.25
N VAL A 553 5.76 19.89 4.86
CA VAL A 553 5.91 20.56 6.16
C VAL A 553 6.89 21.70 5.97
N ILE A 554 6.50 22.90 6.37
CA ILE A 554 7.34 24.09 6.46
C ILE A 554 7.46 24.39 7.96
N ILE A 555 8.67 24.39 8.49
CA ILE A 555 8.93 24.56 9.93
C ILE A 555 10.01 25.61 10.14
N ARG A 556 9.86 26.44 11.17
CA ARG A 556 10.86 27.42 11.59
C ARG A 556 12.05 26.69 12.24
N GLU A 557 13.27 27.04 11.85
CA GLU A 557 14.47 26.27 12.18
C GLU A 557 14.74 26.14 13.70
N ASP A 558 14.41 27.16 14.49
CA ASP A 558 14.53 27.16 15.97
C ASP A 558 13.59 26.17 16.68
N LEU A 559 12.56 25.67 15.99
CA LEU A 559 11.65 24.65 16.51
C LEU A 559 12.16 23.22 16.27
N ILE A 560 13.22 23.06 15.46
CA ILE A 560 13.87 21.77 15.22
C ILE A 560 14.72 21.39 16.44
N GLY A 561 14.79 20.10 16.78
CA GLY A 561 15.56 19.60 17.93
C GLY A 561 14.73 19.34 19.19
N GLN A 562 13.43 19.69 19.18
CA GLN A 562 12.54 19.57 20.34
C GLN A 562 11.65 18.32 20.30
N ALA A 563 12.08 17.27 19.59
CA ALA A 563 11.29 16.05 19.44
C ALA A 563 11.21 15.26 20.77
N LEU A 564 10.02 14.75 21.11
CA LEU A 564 9.86 13.81 22.22
C LEU A 564 10.66 12.52 21.95
N PRO A 565 11.22 11.86 22.99
CA PRO A 565 11.93 10.59 22.82
C PRO A 565 11.10 9.48 22.18
N SER A 566 9.77 9.53 22.33
CA SER A 566 8.82 8.57 21.73
C SER A 566 8.51 8.85 20.25
N THR A 567 9.07 9.90 19.66
CA THR A 567 8.84 10.26 18.25
C THR A 567 9.48 9.22 17.33
N PRO A 568 8.72 8.59 16.41
CA PRO A 568 9.31 7.76 15.36
C PRO A 568 10.29 8.57 14.49
N SER A 569 11.47 8.03 14.18
CA SER A 569 12.51 8.76 13.44
C SER A 569 12.04 9.33 12.09
N VAL A 570 11.12 8.64 11.41
CA VAL A 570 10.51 9.10 10.16
C VAL A 570 9.64 10.36 10.31
N PHE A 571 9.18 10.67 11.52
CA PHE A 571 8.43 11.89 11.84
C PHE A 571 9.25 12.90 12.64
N CYS A 572 10.52 12.62 12.94
CA CYS A 572 11.40 13.56 13.63
C CYS A 572 11.90 14.63 12.64
N TYR A 573 11.46 15.88 12.81
CA TYR A 573 11.88 16.97 11.93
C TYR A 573 13.39 17.22 11.93
N THR A 574 14.09 17.00 13.06
CA THR A 574 15.56 17.05 13.10
C THR A 574 16.17 16.06 12.13
N THR A 575 15.70 14.81 12.17
CA THR A 575 16.17 13.74 11.29
C THR A 575 15.82 14.01 9.83
N GLN A 576 14.57 14.41 9.55
CA GLN A 576 14.12 14.70 8.19
C GLN A 576 14.87 15.88 7.58
N SER A 577 15.05 16.97 8.33
CA SER A 577 15.78 18.16 7.88
C SER A 577 17.25 17.85 7.64
N ALA A 578 17.92 17.15 8.57
CA ALA A 578 19.34 16.78 8.44
C ALA A 578 19.61 15.87 7.22
N ASN A 579 18.60 15.12 6.76
CA ASN A 579 18.71 14.23 5.61
C ASN A 579 18.01 14.77 4.36
N ASN A 580 17.62 16.05 4.31
CA ASN A 580 16.90 16.63 3.16
C ASN A 580 15.66 15.83 2.72
N SER A 581 14.88 15.33 3.70
CA SER A 581 13.73 14.43 3.49
C SER A 581 14.07 13.06 2.87
N LEU A 582 15.35 12.67 2.88
CA LEU A 582 15.86 11.39 2.38
C LEU A 582 16.36 10.47 3.51
N PHE A 583 15.83 10.63 4.72
CA PHE A 583 16.18 9.75 5.86
C PHE A 583 15.88 8.28 5.55
N ASN A 584 14.77 8.03 4.86
CA ASN A 584 14.40 6.76 4.24
C ASN A 584 13.89 7.01 2.82
N THR A 585 13.48 5.95 2.10
CA THR A 585 12.91 6.10 0.76
C THR A 585 11.64 6.97 0.83
N PRO A 586 11.65 8.17 0.23
CA PRO A 586 10.49 9.04 0.24
C PRO A 586 9.44 8.56 -0.78
N PRO A 587 8.19 9.06 -0.72
CA PRO A 587 7.18 8.80 -1.74
C PRO A 587 7.53 9.54 -3.04
N THR A 588 8.52 9.02 -3.78
CA THR A 588 9.14 9.66 -4.95
C THR A 588 8.13 10.10 -6.00
N TYR A 589 7.14 9.25 -6.31
CA TYR A 589 6.09 9.56 -7.28
C TYR A 589 5.19 10.72 -6.81
N SER A 590 4.74 10.70 -5.56
CA SER A 590 3.90 11.79 -5.02
C SER A 590 4.67 13.12 -4.95
N ILE A 591 5.96 13.08 -4.63
CA ILE A 591 6.84 14.26 -4.65
C ILE A 591 6.98 14.80 -6.08
N TYR A 592 7.22 13.92 -7.06
CA TYR A 592 7.31 14.29 -8.47
C TYR A 592 6.02 14.98 -8.97
N ILE A 593 4.85 14.39 -8.70
CA ILE A 593 3.56 14.99 -9.06
C ILE A 593 3.35 16.35 -8.38
N MET A 594 3.71 16.47 -7.10
CA MET A 594 3.65 17.75 -6.39
C MET A 594 4.57 18.80 -7.03
N GLY A 595 5.74 18.40 -7.52
CA GLY A 595 6.65 19.24 -8.30
C GLY A 595 5.99 19.76 -9.59
N LEU A 596 5.41 18.87 -10.39
CA LEU A 596 4.69 19.25 -11.63
C LEU A 596 3.52 20.20 -11.36
N VAL A 597 2.71 19.92 -10.34
CA VAL A 597 1.59 20.79 -9.95
C VAL A 597 2.08 22.15 -9.47
N SER A 598 3.24 22.22 -8.83
CA SER A 598 3.84 23.48 -8.39
C SER A 598 4.33 24.31 -9.59
N SER A 599 5.00 23.68 -10.57
CA SER A 599 5.38 24.35 -11.83
C SER A 599 4.17 24.89 -12.57
N TRP A 600 3.11 24.08 -12.71
CA TRP A 600 1.86 24.52 -13.33
C TRP A 600 1.26 25.75 -12.62
N LYS A 601 1.30 25.82 -11.29
CA LYS A 601 0.82 27.00 -10.56
C LYS A 601 1.65 28.24 -10.85
N LEU A 602 2.97 28.11 -10.92
CA LEU A 602 3.86 29.22 -11.23
C LEU A 602 3.55 29.79 -12.63
N GLU A 603 3.31 28.91 -13.60
CA GLU A 603 2.87 29.30 -14.96
C GLU A 603 1.51 30.03 -14.96
N HIS A 604 0.65 29.73 -13.99
CA HIS A 604 -0.69 30.32 -13.86
C HIS A 604 -0.74 31.49 -12.86
N GLY A 605 0.34 32.26 -12.77
CA GLY A 605 0.41 33.48 -11.95
C GLY A 605 0.72 33.24 -10.47
N GLY A 606 1.24 32.05 -10.13
CA GLY A 606 1.68 31.71 -8.79
C GLY A 606 0.56 31.80 -7.77
N VAL A 607 0.89 32.24 -6.55
CA VAL A 607 -0.04 32.31 -5.44
C VAL A 607 -1.15 33.33 -5.68
N GLU A 608 -0.80 34.52 -6.18
CA GLU A 608 -1.73 35.58 -6.50
C GLU A 608 -2.74 35.14 -7.57
N GLY A 609 -2.27 34.45 -8.62
CA GLY A 609 -3.13 33.88 -9.66
C GLY A 609 -4.12 32.85 -9.11
N MET A 610 -3.66 31.96 -8.22
CA MET A 610 -4.52 30.97 -7.58
C MET A 610 -5.59 31.59 -6.67
N GLU A 611 -5.24 32.64 -5.92
CA GLU A 611 -6.16 33.39 -5.07
C GLU A 611 -7.22 34.12 -5.89
N GLU A 612 -6.79 34.82 -6.95
CA GLU A 612 -7.68 35.51 -7.89
C GLU A 612 -8.69 34.54 -8.53
N ASN A 613 -8.20 33.43 -9.10
CA ASN A 613 -9.04 32.43 -9.73
C ASN A 613 -10.12 31.89 -8.79
N SER A 614 -9.86 31.90 -7.49
CA SER A 614 -10.73 31.19 -6.53
C SER A 614 -11.69 32.07 -5.81
N ARG A 615 -11.34 33.36 -5.72
CA ARG A 615 -12.34 34.40 -5.56
C ARG A 615 -13.34 34.33 -6.72
N LYS A 616 -12.88 34.39 -7.98
CA LYS A 616 -13.75 34.29 -9.16
C LYS A 616 -14.69 33.08 -9.11
N LYS A 617 -14.15 31.88 -8.86
CA LYS A 617 -14.95 30.65 -8.74
C LYS A 617 -15.94 30.67 -7.59
N SER A 618 -15.49 31.04 -6.39
CA SER A 618 -16.38 31.03 -5.23
C SER A 618 -17.51 32.04 -5.38
N ASP A 619 -17.21 33.21 -5.94
CA ASP A 619 -18.17 34.29 -6.12
C ASP A 619 -19.29 33.86 -7.08
N LEU A 620 -18.98 33.14 -8.18
CA LEU A 620 -19.99 32.58 -9.08
C LEU A 620 -21.05 31.73 -8.37
N ILE A 621 -20.65 30.91 -7.40
CA ILE A 621 -21.57 30.03 -6.66
C ILE A 621 -22.28 30.81 -5.55
N TYR A 622 -21.56 31.64 -4.80
CA TYR A 622 -22.15 32.41 -3.72
C TYR A 622 -23.13 33.47 -4.21
N ASP A 623 -22.93 34.05 -5.39
CA ASP A 623 -23.86 34.97 -6.01
C ASP A 623 -25.19 34.28 -6.31
N VAL A 624 -25.17 33.03 -6.78
CA VAL A 624 -26.40 32.24 -6.99
C VAL A 624 -27.09 31.95 -5.66
N MET A 625 -26.32 31.54 -4.64
CA MET A 625 -26.87 31.27 -3.32
C MET A 625 -27.51 32.51 -2.68
N ASP A 626 -26.82 33.65 -2.73
CA ASP A 626 -27.27 34.88 -2.08
C ASP A 626 -28.49 35.50 -2.77
N ASN A 627 -28.68 35.27 -4.07
CA ASN A 627 -29.84 35.73 -4.82
C ASN A 627 -30.99 34.69 -4.89
N SER A 628 -30.85 33.54 -4.23
CA SER A 628 -31.84 32.45 -4.29
C SER A 628 -33.04 32.61 -3.33
N SER A 629 -33.17 33.75 -2.65
CA SER A 629 -34.24 34.02 -1.68
C SER A 629 -34.43 32.91 -0.63
N GLY A 630 -33.32 32.30 -0.18
CA GLY A 630 -33.34 31.25 0.83
C GLY A 630 -33.59 29.83 0.29
N PHE A 631 -33.60 29.64 -1.03
CA PHE A 631 -33.69 28.30 -1.63
C PHE A 631 -32.36 27.54 -1.53
N PHE A 632 -31.22 28.19 -1.74
CA PHE A 632 -29.90 27.63 -1.45
C PHE A 632 -29.33 28.25 -0.17
N VAL A 633 -29.24 27.46 0.90
CA VAL A 633 -28.85 27.97 2.22
C VAL A 633 -27.56 27.34 2.71
N GLY A 634 -26.51 28.15 2.84
CA GLY A 634 -25.26 27.75 3.49
C GLY A 634 -25.33 27.92 5.01
N PRO A 635 -24.72 27.02 5.82
CA PRO A 635 -24.72 27.15 7.28
C PRO A 635 -23.73 28.21 7.80
N ILE A 636 -22.85 28.72 6.93
CA ILE A 636 -21.72 29.60 7.28
C ILE A 636 -22.06 31.08 7.01
N ASN A 637 -21.73 31.94 7.98
CA ASN A 637 -21.85 33.40 7.83
C ASN A 637 -21.02 33.88 6.62
N LYS A 638 -21.51 34.87 5.87
CA LYS A 638 -20.89 35.41 4.65
C LYS A 638 -19.40 35.74 4.84
N ASN A 639 -19.05 36.32 5.99
CA ASN A 639 -17.68 36.73 6.31
C ASN A 639 -16.73 35.54 6.61
N CYS A 640 -17.26 34.34 6.78
CA CYS A 640 -16.49 33.14 7.10
C CYS A 640 -16.58 32.07 6.00
N ARG A 641 -17.10 32.43 4.82
CA ARG A 641 -17.28 31.49 3.71
C ARG A 641 -15.95 31.02 3.13
N SER A 642 -15.80 29.71 2.96
CA SER A 642 -14.65 29.14 2.23
C SER A 642 -14.75 29.39 0.73
N ARG A 643 -13.59 29.62 0.11
CA ARG A 643 -13.46 29.76 -1.34
C ARG A 643 -13.18 28.43 -2.06
N THR A 644 -12.82 27.40 -1.31
CA THR A 644 -12.41 26.09 -1.87
C THR A 644 -13.47 25.03 -1.67
N ASN A 645 -14.33 25.17 -0.68
CA ASN A 645 -15.44 24.26 -0.44
C ASN A 645 -16.66 25.12 -0.17
N VAL A 646 -17.72 24.94 -0.93
CA VAL A 646 -19.00 25.63 -0.74
C VAL A 646 -20.04 24.59 -0.38
N THR A 647 -20.60 24.69 0.82
CA THR A 647 -21.68 23.79 1.29
C THR A 647 -22.99 24.52 1.39
N PHE A 648 -24.06 23.86 0.95
CA PHE A 648 -25.41 24.42 1.03
C PHE A 648 -26.47 23.31 1.09
N ARG A 649 -27.61 23.68 1.66
CA ARG A 649 -28.86 22.92 1.68
C ARG A 649 -29.82 23.49 0.63
N ILE A 650 -30.78 22.69 0.17
CA ILE A 650 -31.77 23.11 -0.83
C ILE A 650 -33.17 23.15 -0.20
N GLY A 651 -33.94 24.20 -0.49
CA GLY A 651 -35.34 24.39 -0.07
C GLY A 651 -35.51 25.06 1.29
N SER A 652 -34.63 24.79 2.25
CA SER A 652 -34.60 25.47 3.55
C SER A 652 -33.22 25.35 4.21
N ARG A 653 -33.08 25.92 5.41
CA ARG A 653 -31.85 25.79 6.22
C ARG A 653 -31.61 24.36 6.70
N GLU A 654 -32.68 23.62 6.94
CA GLU A 654 -32.67 22.20 7.34
C GLU A 654 -32.47 21.27 6.14
N GLY A 655 -32.76 21.78 4.93
CA GLY A 655 -32.68 21.07 3.66
C GLY A 655 -33.91 20.21 3.37
N CYS A 656 -34.17 20.00 2.08
CA CYS A 656 -35.23 19.13 1.58
C CYS A 656 -34.60 17.97 0.82
N ASP A 657 -34.61 16.77 1.42
CA ASP A 657 -33.96 15.58 0.86
C ASP A 657 -34.43 15.24 -0.56
N VAL A 658 -35.71 15.50 -0.86
CA VAL A 658 -36.29 15.28 -2.20
C VAL A 658 -35.65 16.20 -3.24
N LEU A 659 -35.51 17.49 -2.92
CA LEU A 659 -34.88 18.47 -3.80
C LEU A 659 -33.37 18.22 -3.90
N GLU A 660 -32.70 17.89 -2.80
CA GLU A 660 -31.26 17.59 -2.77
C GLU A 660 -30.93 16.36 -3.59
N LYS A 661 -31.73 15.29 -3.47
CA LYS A 661 -31.59 14.10 -4.31
C LYS A 661 -31.82 14.42 -5.79
N LYS A 662 -32.88 15.18 -6.11
CA LYS A 662 -33.20 15.58 -7.48
C LYS A 662 -32.09 16.44 -8.09
N PHE A 663 -31.53 17.36 -7.32
CA PHE A 663 -30.38 18.18 -7.73
C PHE A 663 -29.18 17.30 -8.09
N LEU A 664 -28.81 16.35 -7.22
CA LEU A 664 -27.69 15.45 -7.45
C LEU A 664 -27.91 14.55 -8.68
N ASP A 665 -29.11 14.00 -8.83
CA ASP A 665 -29.47 13.14 -9.97
C ASP A 665 -29.41 13.91 -11.30
N MET A 666 -29.89 15.16 -11.33
CA MET A 666 -29.83 16.03 -12.51
C MET A 666 -28.40 16.48 -12.81
N ALA A 667 -27.66 16.92 -11.79
CA ALA A 667 -26.26 17.32 -11.95
C ALA A 667 -25.40 16.17 -12.50
N SER A 668 -25.62 14.95 -12.00
CA SER A 668 -24.93 13.75 -12.49
C SER A 668 -25.24 13.44 -13.96
N LYS A 669 -26.47 13.67 -14.43
CA LYS A 669 -26.85 13.51 -15.84
C LYS A 669 -26.17 14.54 -16.75
N CYS A 670 -25.89 15.73 -16.21
CA CYS A 670 -25.10 16.77 -16.88
C CYS A 670 -23.58 16.53 -16.77
N GLY A 671 -23.13 15.39 -16.21
CA GLY A 671 -21.72 15.05 -16.06
C GLY A 671 -21.03 15.68 -14.85
N MET A 672 -21.75 16.42 -14.00
CA MET A 672 -21.22 17.03 -12.79
C MET A 672 -21.19 15.99 -11.66
N LYS A 673 -19.98 15.58 -11.24
CA LYS A 673 -19.77 14.49 -10.27
C LYS A 673 -19.30 15.02 -8.92
N GLU A 674 -19.40 14.19 -7.88
CA GLU A 674 -18.86 14.45 -6.53
C GLU A 674 -19.41 15.70 -5.82
N LEU A 675 -20.64 16.10 -6.14
CA LEU A 675 -21.33 17.24 -5.48
C LEU A 675 -22.07 16.87 -4.18
N LYS A 676 -22.16 15.58 -3.84
CA LYS A 676 -22.86 15.14 -2.63
C LYS A 676 -22.13 15.64 -1.39
N GLY A 677 -22.87 16.27 -0.48
CA GLY A 677 -22.35 16.72 0.81
C GLY A 677 -21.82 15.55 1.66
N HIS A 678 -20.93 15.87 2.60
CA HIS A 678 -20.37 14.85 3.48
C HIS A 678 -21.47 14.23 4.37
N ARG A 679 -21.37 12.93 4.65
CA ARG A 679 -22.39 12.16 5.40
C ARG A 679 -22.79 12.76 6.75
N SER A 680 -21.88 13.50 7.41
CA SER A 680 -22.12 14.13 8.71
C SER A 680 -22.87 15.47 8.64
N VAL A 681 -22.98 16.07 7.45
CA VAL A 681 -23.62 17.39 7.24
C VAL A 681 -24.82 17.29 6.31
N GLY A 682 -24.83 16.32 5.39
CA GLY A 682 -25.87 16.21 4.36
C GLY A 682 -25.74 17.31 3.29
N GLY A 683 -26.77 17.48 2.47
CA GLY A 683 -26.83 18.54 1.46
C GLY A 683 -25.86 18.38 0.29
N ILE A 684 -25.44 19.52 -0.25
CA ILE A 684 -24.59 19.65 -1.42
C ILE A 684 -23.26 20.29 -1.02
N ARG A 685 -22.16 19.84 -1.64
CA ARG A 685 -20.84 20.45 -1.51
C ARG A 685 -20.16 20.58 -2.87
N ALA A 686 -19.89 21.81 -3.28
CA ALA A 686 -19.04 22.11 -4.43
C ALA A 686 -17.59 22.35 -3.96
N SER A 687 -16.65 21.52 -4.41
CA SER A 687 -15.22 21.70 -4.11
C SER A 687 -14.53 22.40 -5.29
N LEU A 688 -13.94 23.56 -5.04
CA LEU A 688 -13.43 24.51 -6.05
C LEU A 688 -11.89 24.62 -5.98
N TYR A 689 -11.20 23.49 -5.82
CA TYR A 689 -9.72 23.42 -5.75
C TYR A 689 -9.05 24.04 -6.99
N ASN A 690 -7.72 24.26 -6.94
CA ASN A 690 -6.96 24.91 -8.01
C ASN A 690 -7.24 24.36 -9.41
N ALA A 691 -7.34 23.03 -9.54
CA ALA A 691 -7.53 22.35 -10.81
C ALA A 691 -8.97 22.47 -11.37
N VAL A 692 -9.97 22.80 -10.54
CA VAL A 692 -11.33 23.09 -11.02
C VAL A 692 -11.32 24.46 -11.70
N THR A 693 -11.79 24.55 -12.93
CA THR A 693 -11.70 25.78 -13.73
C THR A 693 -12.85 26.75 -13.43
N ALA A 694 -12.68 28.02 -13.83
CA ALA A 694 -13.74 29.01 -13.71
C ALA A 694 -14.93 28.68 -14.63
N GLU A 695 -14.63 28.09 -15.78
CA GLU A 695 -15.59 27.63 -16.78
C GLU A 695 -16.44 26.48 -16.23
N GLU A 696 -15.81 25.46 -15.64
CA GLU A 696 -16.52 24.35 -14.96
C GLU A 696 -17.39 24.88 -13.81
N THR A 697 -16.87 25.83 -13.04
CA THR A 697 -17.63 26.44 -11.94
C THR A 697 -18.81 27.26 -12.45
N LYS A 698 -18.66 27.95 -13.59
CA LYS A 698 -19.75 28.66 -14.25
C LYS A 698 -20.85 27.72 -14.73
N VAL A 699 -20.49 26.56 -15.30
CA VAL A 699 -21.46 25.52 -15.69
C VAL A 699 -22.31 25.07 -14.49
N LEU A 700 -21.68 24.87 -13.33
CA LEU A 700 -22.41 24.56 -12.10
C LEU A 700 -23.30 25.71 -11.65
N ALA A 701 -22.82 26.95 -11.69
CA ALA A 701 -23.60 28.13 -11.30
C ALA A 701 -24.84 28.32 -12.19
N ASP A 702 -24.70 28.13 -13.50
CA ASP A 702 -25.83 28.25 -14.44
C ASP A 702 -26.84 27.10 -14.22
N PHE A 703 -26.37 25.86 -14.01
CA PHE A 703 -27.23 24.75 -13.59
C PHE A 703 -27.99 25.04 -12.29
N MET A 704 -27.34 25.64 -11.29
CA MET A 704 -27.99 26.02 -10.04
C MET A 704 -29.09 27.05 -10.26
N LYS A 705 -28.89 28.03 -11.16
CA LYS A 705 -29.93 29.01 -11.52
C LYS A 705 -31.12 28.35 -12.20
N ASP A 706 -30.87 27.47 -13.17
CA ASP A 706 -31.93 26.75 -13.88
C ASP A 706 -32.72 25.84 -12.94
N PHE A 707 -32.01 25.15 -12.02
CA PHE A 707 -32.63 24.32 -11.00
C PHE A 707 -33.53 25.14 -10.06
N PHE A 708 -33.06 26.33 -9.62
CA PHE A 708 -33.86 27.24 -8.81
C PHE A 708 -35.13 27.70 -9.54
N GLU A 709 -35.01 28.19 -10.78
CA GLU A 709 -36.17 28.67 -11.55
C GLU A 709 -37.23 27.59 -11.78
N THR A 710 -36.79 26.33 -11.97
CA THR A 710 -37.70 25.20 -12.24
C THR A 710 -38.29 24.56 -10.99
N HIS A 711 -37.75 24.82 -9.78
CA HIS A 711 -38.14 24.10 -8.55
C HIS A 711 -38.43 25.00 -7.34
N ARG A 712 -38.42 26.33 -7.49
CA ARG A 712 -38.72 27.27 -6.40
C ARG A 712 -40.20 27.39 -6.03
N ASN A 713 -41.10 26.88 -6.87
CA ASN A 713 -42.56 26.98 -6.71
C ASN A 713 -43.16 25.70 -6.14
#